data_AF-A0A3S0BMV6-F1
#
_entry.id   AF-A0A3S0BMV6-F1
#
_cell.length_a   1.000
_cell.length_b   1.000
_cell.length_c   1.000
_cell.angle_alpha   90.00
_cell.angle_beta   90.00
_cell.angle_gamma   90.00
#
_symmetry.space_group_name_H-M   'P 1'
#
loop_
_entity.id
_entity.type
_entity.pdbx_description
1 polymer ?
#
loop_
_entity_poly.entity_id
_entity_poly.type
_entity_poly.pdbx_seq_one_letter_code
_entity_poly.pdbx_strand_id
1 'polypeptide(L)'
;AESYLKTDKKQQALNAFKTASEMEFDLKIQEDAYLNYAKLSYEIGNPYKSVPEVMNDYMAKYPNTPYKSEINTLLISSYITSKNYKEALVLLEKNKSPENKLAYQKVTFYRGLELYTDGDYKGAYTLFKKSLAENKDAKFTARVTFWKAETEYNLDQFEEAKLSFKQFLNSAEASNTPEFANANYNLAYSYFKLKEYENAIQYFDTYTKSSKDDRIRLTDAYLRLGDCNFMAAKYWPAMDAYNKAIDMKSVDADYAAFQKGISYGFVSKPDRKIEDLEKFSKTFPNSQYADDALYELGNTYVNQNQNDKGIATYDRLINGYKSSSYVAKAILKQGLIYYNTNKEDLALTKFKKVVAEYPNSPESIEAVSTARLIYVDKGQVDEYAAWVKTLSFVEVSDADLDNDTYESAEKQYLQNNTKQAISGFSSYVSKFPNGIHALKANFYLAQLYFADNLEANSVKHYEFVVSKPRNEFTEQALARLCQVHLKAKNYDSAIPVLKRLETEADFPQNITYAQSNLMKSYYEKQDFTNAVVYADKVLKNDKIDDRIKSDAQIIVARSAIKTNDEAKAKEAYAKLQKIAKGELAAEALYYDAYFKNKEGKFEPSNVVVQKIAKDYSGYKYYGAKSLVIMAKNFYGLKDSFQATYILESVIENFKEYTDVIEEAQKELDFIKGEEAKRNSSITN
;
A
#
# COMPACT_ATOMS: atom_id res chain seq x y z
N ALA A 1 94.41 8.96 34.93
CA ALA A 1 93.23 8.28 34.34
C ALA A 1 93.64 7.10 33.45
N GLU A 2 94.53 7.30 32.48
CA GLU A 2 94.98 6.24 31.55
C GLU A 2 95.60 5.00 32.22
N SER A 3 96.34 5.14 33.32
CA SER A 3 96.89 3.99 34.05
C SER A 3 95.78 3.06 34.56
N TYR A 4 94.62 3.59 34.96
CA TYR A 4 93.47 2.77 35.36
C TYR A 4 92.89 2.01 34.16
N LEU A 5 92.79 2.67 33.00
CA LEU A 5 92.33 2.05 31.76
C LEU A 5 93.26 0.90 31.32
N LYS A 6 94.58 1.09 31.40
CA LYS A 6 95.58 0.04 31.10
C LYS A 6 95.58 -1.14 32.09
N THR A 7 94.96 -0.98 33.26
CA THR A 7 94.80 -2.03 34.28
C THR A 7 93.37 -2.57 34.40
N ASP A 8 92.53 -2.33 33.38
CA ASP A 8 91.12 -2.77 33.30
C ASP A 8 90.19 -2.27 34.43
N LYS A 9 90.56 -1.16 35.09
CA LYS A 9 89.78 -0.52 36.15
C LYS A 9 88.84 0.56 35.57
N LYS A 10 87.89 0.13 34.74
CA LYS A 10 87.07 1.03 33.89
C LYS A 10 86.21 2.03 34.66
N GLN A 11 85.61 1.65 35.80
CA GLN A 11 84.81 2.56 36.63
C GLN A 11 85.68 3.66 37.27
N GLN A 12 86.87 3.30 37.75
CA GLN A 12 87.84 4.25 38.30
C GLN A 12 88.37 5.18 37.21
N ALA A 13 88.62 4.64 36.01
CA ALA A 13 89.00 5.44 34.85
C ALA A 13 87.90 6.45 34.47
N LEU A 14 86.63 6.04 34.43
CA LEU A 14 85.48 6.91 34.13
C LEU A 14 85.42 8.13 35.08
N ASN A 15 85.51 7.90 36.39
CA ASN A 15 85.48 8.97 37.39
C ASN A 15 86.70 9.91 37.27
N ALA A 16 87.88 9.35 36.99
CA ALA A 16 89.10 10.13 36.80
C ALA A 16 89.04 11.01 35.54
N PHE A 17 88.52 10.49 34.43
CA PHE A 17 88.35 11.25 33.19
C PHE A 17 87.29 12.36 33.33
N LYS A 18 86.17 12.10 34.03
CA LYS A 18 85.19 13.14 34.38
C LYS A 18 85.86 14.31 35.12
N THR A 19 86.59 13.99 36.19
CA THR A 19 87.25 15.01 37.02
C THR A 19 88.26 15.82 36.20
N ALA A 20 89.06 15.16 35.35
CA ALA A 20 90.02 15.84 34.49
C ALA A 20 89.34 16.75 33.44
N SER A 21 88.17 16.37 32.92
CA SER A 21 87.42 17.17 31.94
C SER A 21 86.81 18.47 32.49
N GLU A 22 86.73 18.60 33.82
CA GLU A 22 86.17 19.76 34.54
C GLU A 22 87.26 20.75 34.98
N MET A 23 88.54 20.39 34.88
CA MET A 23 89.68 21.25 35.23
C MET A 23 90.03 22.21 34.08
N GLU A 24 90.35 23.48 34.38
CA GLU A 24 90.57 24.54 33.38
C GLU A 24 92.05 24.86 33.08
N PHE A 25 92.97 23.93 33.35
CA PHE A 25 94.42 24.19 33.24
C PHE A 25 95.00 24.10 31.82
N ASP A 26 94.58 23.12 31.01
CA ASP A 26 95.03 22.92 29.62
C ASP A 26 93.85 22.44 28.77
N LEU A 27 93.53 23.21 27.71
CA LEU A 27 92.35 22.95 26.87
C LEU A 27 92.46 21.65 26.06
N LYS A 28 93.66 21.25 25.61
CA LYS A 28 93.83 19.99 24.85
C LYS A 28 93.65 18.78 25.74
N ILE A 29 94.22 18.83 26.95
CA ILE A 29 94.05 17.76 27.94
C ILE A 29 92.59 17.70 28.41
N GLN A 30 91.93 18.85 28.53
CA GLN A 30 90.51 18.92 28.89
C GLN A 30 89.60 18.29 27.82
N GLU A 31 89.84 18.55 26.53
CA GLU A 31 89.09 17.95 25.42
C GLU A 31 89.32 16.43 25.36
N ASP A 32 90.57 15.97 25.42
CA ASP A 32 90.92 14.54 25.38
C ASP A 32 90.35 13.75 26.57
N ALA A 33 90.40 14.32 27.78
CA ALA A 33 89.81 13.71 28.96
C ALA A 33 88.27 13.58 28.83
N TYR A 34 87.60 14.58 28.27
CA TYR A 34 86.15 14.52 28.03
C TYR A 34 85.80 13.49 26.95
N LEU A 35 86.58 13.41 25.85
CA LEU A 35 86.40 12.39 24.81
C LEU A 35 86.45 10.97 25.40
N ASN A 36 87.46 10.69 26.24
CA ASN A 36 87.60 9.39 26.90
C ASN A 36 86.49 9.13 27.93
N TYR A 37 86.02 10.16 28.64
CA TYR A 37 84.85 10.05 29.52
C TYR A 37 83.58 9.67 28.73
N ALA A 38 83.34 10.28 27.57
CA ALA A 38 82.20 9.96 26.71
C ALA A 38 82.27 8.54 26.13
N LYS A 39 83.45 8.09 25.68
CA LYS A 39 83.67 6.72 25.16
C LYS A 39 83.45 5.66 26.24
N LEU A 40 84.02 5.83 27.43
CA LEU A 40 83.81 4.91 28.55
C LEU A 40 82.36 4.88 29.00
N SER A 41 81.68 6.04 29.02
CA SER A 41 80.25 6.11 29.35
C SER A 41 79.39 5.22 28.45
N TYR A 42 79.73 5.11 27.17
CA TYR A 42 79.05 4.21 26.23
C TYR A 42 79.34 2.74 26.51
N GLU A 43 80.59 2.41 26.83
CA GLU A 43 81.03 1.02 26.99
C GLU A 43 80.49 0.36 28.27
N ILE A 44 80.54 1.06 29.40
CA ILE A 44 80.18 0.50 30.71
C ILE A 44 78.91 1.11 31.33
N GLY A 45 78.29 2.08 30.65
CA GLY A 45 77.22 2.90 31.22
C GLY A 45 77.75 4.09 32.04
N ASN A 46 76.86 4.99 32.43
CA ASN A 46 77.21 6.18 33.20
C ASN A 46 76.21 6.39 34.35
N PRO A 47 76.68 6.50 35.60
CA PRO A 47 75.79 6.62 36.77
C PRO A 47 75.28 8.06 37.02
N TYR A 48 75.82 9.07 36.32
CA TYR A 48 75.53 10.48 36.57
C TYR A 48 74.61 11.11 35.54
N LYS A 49 74.78 10.76 34.27
CA LYS A 49 74.03 11.29 33.12
C LYS A 49 73.74 10.19 32.12
N SER A 50 72.73 10.39 31.28
CA SER A 50 72.50 9.47 30.17
C SER A 50 73.69 9.53 29.18
N VAL A 51 74.06 8.40 28.58
CA VAL A 51 75.16 8.36 27.61
C VAL A 51 74.98 9.37 26.45
N PRO A 52 73.77 9.54 25.87
CA PRO A 52 73.56 10.56 24.84
C PRO A 52 73.78 12.00 25.34
N GLU A 53 73.41 12.29 26.59
CA GLU A 53 73.60 13.61 27.19
C GLU A 53 75.10 13.94 27.34
N VAL A 54 75.90 12.99 27.83
CA VAL A 54 77.37 13.16 27.94
C VAL A 54 78.01 13.47 26.58
N MET A 55 77.57 12.78 25.53
CA MET A 55 78.07 13.00 24.16
C MET A 55 77.60 14.33 23.56
N ASN A 56 76.35 14.74 23.81
CA ASN A 56 75.85 16.04 23.36
C ASN A 56 76.56 17.19 24.07
N ASP A 57 76.83 17.08 25.37
CA ASP A 57 77.57 18.09 26.14
C ASP A 57 79.00 18.25 25.60
N TYR A 58 79.67 17.13 25.27
CA TYR A 58 80.98 17.14 24.61
C TYR A 58 80.92 17.90 23.27
N MET A 59 79.93 17.59 22.43
CA MET A 59 79.74 18.21 21.11
C MET A 59 79.39 19.69 21.19
N ALA A 60 78.67 20.12 22.25
CA ALA A 60 78.33 21.52 22.49
C ALA A 60 79.55 22.32 22.98
N LYS A 61 80.38 21.73 23.85
CA LYS A 61 81.61 22.37 24.37
C LYS A 61 82.69 22.45 23.29
N TYR A 62 82.80 21.45 22.41
CA TYR A 62 83.84 21.35 21.37
C TYR A 62 83.25 21.19 19.95
N PRO A 63 82.62 22.24 19.39
CA PRO A 63 81.89 22.14 18.11
C PRO A 63 82.78 21.86 16.88
N ASN A 64 84.07 22.17 16.95
CA ASN A 64 85.07 22.03 15.88
C ASN A 64 86.01 20.81 16.07
N THR A 65 85.66 19.88 16.96
CA THR A 65 86.50 18.71 17.28
C THR A 65 86.72 17.79 16.06
N PRO A 66 87.94 17.25 15.84
CA PRO A 66 88.21 16.31 14.75
C PRO A 66 87.50 14.95 14.96
N TYR A 67 87.06 14.63 16.19
CA TYR A 67 86.41 13.35 16.54
C TYR A 67 84.90 13.33 16.29
N LYS A 68 84.36 14.35 15.62
CA LYS A 68 82.92 14.52 15.37
C LYS A 68 82.25 13.30 14.74
N SER A 69 82.90 12.66 13.77
CA SER A 69 82.34 11.47 13.11
C SER A 69 82.26 10.27 14.07
N GLU A 70 83.28 10.08 14.90
CA GLU A 70 83.34 8.96 15.86
C GLU A 70 82.27 9.10 16.94
N ILE A 71 82.14 10.30 17.53
CA ILE A 71 81.12 10.59 18.55
C ILE A 71 79.70 10.44 17.97
N ASN A 72 79.45 10.90 16.74
CA ASN A 72 78.15 10.73 16.09
C ASN A 72 77.76 9.25 15.93
N THR A 73 78.70 8.38 15.57
CA THR A 73 78.45 6.93 15.45
C THR A 73 78.08 6.30 16.80
N LEU A 74 78.80 6.65 17.86
CA LEU A 74 78.50 6.18 19.22
C LEU A 74 77.16 6.72 19.72
N LEU A 75 76.83 7.98 19.39
CA LEU A 75 75.59 8.64 19.78
C LEU A 75 74.37 8.00 19.10
N ILE A 76 74.44 7.73 17.79
CA ILE A 76 73.40 6.99 17.06
C ILE A 76 73.20 5.61 17.70
N SER A 77 74.29 4.89 17.97
CA SER A 77 74.23 3.57 18.58
C SER A 77 73.63 3.61 19.99
N SER A 78 73.95 4.65 20.78
CA SER A 78 73.39 4.87 22.11
C SER A 78 71.89 5.17 22.06
N TYR A 79 71.43 6.01 21.12
CA TYR A 79 70.00 6.27 20.94
C TYR A 79 69.22 5.03 20.49
N ILE A 80 69.80 4.19 19.63
CA ILE A 80 69.20 2.91 19.22
C ILE A 80 69.06 1.97 20.43
N THR A 81 70.11 1.82 21.24
CA THR A 81 70.11 0.95 22.43
C THR A 81 69.12 1.44 23.50
N SER A 82 69.01 2.76 23.69
CA SER A 82 68.05 3.39 24.61
C SER A 82 66.63 3.52 24.04
N LYS A 83 66.38 3.02 22.82
CA LYS A 83 65.11 3.11 22.09
C LYS A 83 64.62 4.55 21.82
N ASN A 84 65.51 5.54 21.86
CA ASN A 84 65.17 6.92 21.48
C ASN A 84 65.31 7.09 19.96
N TYR A 85 64.40 6.47 19.20
CA TYR A 85 64.47 6.43 17.75
C TYR A 85 64.23 7.80 17.09
N LYS A 86 63.52 8.71 17.75
CA LYS A 86 63.28 10.07 17.27
C LYS A 86 64.60 10.84 17.13
N GLU A 87 65.42 10.87 18.18
CA GLU A 87 66.71 11.56 18.14
C GLU A 87 67.73 10.83 17.25
N ALA A 88 67.73 9.49 17.25
CA ALA A 88 68.54 8.71 16.32
C ALA A 88 68.24 9.07 14.85
N LEU A 89 66.96 9.23 14.50
CA LEU A 89 66.51 9.57 13.15
C LEU A 89 67.00 10.97 12.72
N VAL A 90 66.98 11.95 13.62
CA VAL A 90 67.47 13.32 13.34
C VAL A 90 68.96 13.29 12.97
N LEU A 91 69.77 12.50 13.66
CA LEU A 91 71.20 12.36 13.37
C LEU A 91 71.44 11.61 12.05
N LEU A 92 70.70 10.53 11.80
CA LEU A 92 70.84 9.74 10.59
C LEU A 92 70.40 10.50 9.33
N GLU A 93 69.36 11.35 9.40
CA GLU A 93 68.95 12.21 8.28
C GLU A 93 69.99 13.27 7.92
N LYS A 94 70.82 13.69 8.90
CA LYS A 94 71.94 14.61 8.68
C LYS A 94 73.21 13.90 8.16
N ASN A 95 73.31 12.57 8.31
CA ASN A 95 74.48 11.78 7.94
C ASN A 95 74.11 10.49 7.18
N LYS A 96 73.83 10.64 5.88
CA LYS A 96 73.36 9.58 4.97
C LYS A 96 74.48 8.73 4.36
N SER A 97 75.56 8.49 5.09
CA SER A 97 76.69 7.71 4.59
C SER A 97 76.31 6.24 4.33
N PRO A 98 77.00 5.52 3.42
CA PRO A 98 76.70 4.12 3.11
C PRO A 98 76.71 3.19 4.33
N GLU A 99 77.56 3.48 5.31
CA GLU A 99 77.73 2.68 6.53
C GLU A 99 76.51 2.78 7.46
N ASN A 100 75.76 3.89 7.39
CA ASN A 100 74.59 4.15 8.21
C ASN A 100 73.29 3.57 7.65
N LYS A 101 73.28 3.04 6.41
CA LYS A 101 72.04 2.58 5.75
C LYS A 101 71.32 1.48 6.51
N LEU A 102 72.07 0.54 7.10
CA LEU A 102 71.49 -0.52 7.93
C LEU A 102 70.83 0.05 9.20
N ALA A 103 71.50 0.99 9.87
CA ALA A 103 70.98 1.66 11.06
C ALA A 103 69.75 2.52 10.70
N TYR A 104 69.78 3.22 9.57
CA TYR A 104 68.67 4.03 9.08
C TYR A 104 67.43 3.20 8.75
N GLN A 105 67.58 2.05 8.07
CA GLN A 105 66.48 1.11 7.85
C GLN A 105 65.85 0.67 9.19
N LYS A 106 66.67 0.29 10.17
CA LYS A 106 66.19 -0.15 11.49
C LYS A 106 65.51 0.97 12.27
N VAL A 107 66.08 2.18 12.29
CA VAL A 107 65.54 3.33 13.03
C VAL A 107 64.24 3.82 12.41
N THR A 108 64.16 3.93 11.07
CA THR A 108 62.92 4.32 10.39
C THR A 108 61.82 3.27 10.58
N PHE A 109 62.15 1.98 10.60
CA PHE A 109 61.22 0.93 10.97
C PHE A 109 60.69 1.09 12.42
N TYR A 110 61.58 1.15 13.42
CA TYR A 110 61.13 1.22 14.82
C TYR A 110 60.41 2.53 15.15
N ARG A 111 60.86 3.67 14.60
CA ARG A 111 60.13 4.93 14.75
C ARG A 111 58.78 4.91 14.02
N GLY A 112 58.69 4.23 12.88
CA GLY A 112 57.42 3.98 12.19
C GLY A 112 56.46 3.15 13.04
N LEU A 113 56.97 2.12 13.73
CA LEU A 113 56.19 1.29 14.64
C LEU A 113 55.69 2.07 15.87
N GLU A 114 56.50 2.99 16.42
CA GLU A 114 56.06 3.90 17.47
C GLU A 114 54.90 4.78 16.97
N LEU A 115 55.04 5.44 15.82
CA LEU A 115 53.97 6.27 15.26
C LEU A 115 52.69 5.47 14.95
N TYR A 116 52.83 4.24 14.46
CA TYR A 116 51.70 3.34 14.26
C TYR A 116 50.98 3.05 15.58
N THR A 117 51.74 2.79 16.65
CA THR A 117 51.19 2.53 17.99
C THR A 117 50.51 3.78 18.58
N ASP A 118 51.03 4.97 18.26
CA ASP A 118 50.46 6.26 18.66
C ASP A 118 49.23 6.67 17.80
N GLY A 119 48.88 5.90 16.76
CA GLY A 119 47.78 6.20 15.84
C GLY A 119 48.10 7.21 14.73
N ASP A 120 49.35 7.67 14.61
CA ASP A 120 49.81 8.51 13.48
C ASP A 120 50.16 7.64 12.27
N TYR A 121 49.13 7.12 11.61
CA TYR A 121 49.27 6.25 10.45
C TYR A 121 49.94 6.95 9.26
N LYS A 122 49.73 8.27 9.07
CA LYS A 122 50.36 9.01 7.97
C LYS A 122 51.87 9.18 8.19
N GLY A 123 52.28 9.49 9.42
CA GLY A 123 53.67 9.53 9.82
C GLY A 123 54.35 8.17 9.71
N ALA A 124 53.69 7.12 10.23
CA ALA A 124 54.17 5.74 10.13
C ALA A 124 54.39 5.31 8.67
N TYR A 125 53.42 5.54 7.79
CA TYR A 125 53.50 5.23 6.37
C TYR A 125 54.72 5.87 5.69
N THR A 126 54.95 7.15 6.00
CA THR A 126 56.10 7.90 5.48
C THR A 126 57.43 7.27 5.91
N LEU A 127 57.54 6.85 7.17
CA LEU A 127 58.74 6.21 7.70
C LEU A 127 58.94 4.79 7.14
N PHE A 128 57.87 4.01 6.98
CA PHE A 128 57.97 2.69 6.35
C PHE A 128 58.42 2.78 4.90
N LYS A 129 57.94 3.77 4.13
CA LYS A 129 58.46 4.04 2.78
C LYS A 129 59.94 4.39 2.77
N LYS A 130 60.41 5.21 3.72
CA LYS A 130 61.84 5.52 3.86
C LYS A 130 62.66 4.26 4.19
N SER A 131 62.16 3.41 5.07
CA SER A 131 62.81 2.15 5.42
C SER A 131 62.92 1.19 4.23
N LEU A 132 61.86 1.07 3.40
CA LEU A 132 61.88 0.22 2.20
C LEU A 132 62.83 0.72 1.12
N ALA A 133 63.08 2.02 1.05
CA ALA A 133 63.99 2.61 0.07
C ALA A 133 65.45 2.18 0.27
N GLU A 134 65.87 1.84 1.49
CA GLU A 134 67.25 1.39 1.75
C GLU A 134 67.49 -0.08 1.38
N ASN A 135 66.53 -0.95 1.70
CA ASN A 135 66.51 -2.38 1.39
C ASN A 135 67.86 -3.09 1.60
N LYS A 136 68.40 -3.05 2.84
CA LYS A 136 69.72 -3.65 3.17
C LYS A 136 69.63 -4.96 3.93
N ASP A 137 68.71 -5.03 4.88
CA ASP A 137 68.43 -6.22 5.67
C ASP A 137 67.09 -6.82 5.21
N ALA A 138 67.14 -7.99 4.59
CA ALA A 138 65.97 -8.66 4.01
C ALA A 138 64.89 -8.99 5.07
N LYS A 139 65.31 -9.30 6.30
CA LYS A 139 64.38 -9.55 7.41
C LYS A 139 63.65 -8.26 7.78
N PHE A 140 64.35 -7.13 7.87
CA PHE A 140 63.68 -5.84 8.08
C PHE A 140 62.84 -5.42 6.88
N THR A 141 63.27 -5.69 5.64
CA THR A 141 62.43 -5.43 4.45
C THR A 141 61.10 -6.19 4.53
N ALA A 142 61.12 -7.47 4.92
CA ALA A 142 59.89 -8.23 5.14
C ALA A 142 59.02 -7.60 6.24
N ARG A 143 59.59 -7.34 7.44
CA ARG A 143 58.84 -6.73 8.55
C ARG A 143 58.23 -5.39 8.18
N VAL A 144 58.98 -4.51 7.52
CA VAL A 144 58.48 -3.19 7.08
C VAL A 144 57.36 -3.34 6.05
N THR A 145 57.46 -4.31 5.14
CA THR A 145 56.40 -4.57 4.14
C THR A 145 55.08 -4.93 4.83
N PHE A 146 55.13 -5.76 5.88
CA PHE A 146 53.95 -6.09 6.69
C PHE A 146 53.38 -4.85 7.40
N TRP A 147 54.21 -4.10 8.13
CA TRP A 147 53.72 -2.94 8.90
C TRP A 147 53.26 -1.77 8.01
N LYS A 148 53.84 -1.64 6.80
CA LYS A 148 53.30 -0.75 5.76
C LYS A 148 51.89 -1.19 5.34
N ALA A 149 51.67 -2.49 5.11
CA ALA A 149 50.36 -3.02 4.73
C ALA A 149 49.31 -2.80 5.83
N GLU A 150 49.67 -3.00 7.11
CA GLU A 150 48.81 -2.65 8.25
C GLU A 150 48.49 -1.16 8.29
N THR A 151 49.45 -0.31 7.95
CA THR A 151 49.24 1.14 7.91
C THR A 151 48.32 1.55 6.76
N GLU A 152 48.47 0.93 5.59
CA GLU A 152 47.58 1.11 4.43
C GLU A 152 46.14 0.70 4.78
N TYR A 153 45.98 -0.42 5.50
CA TYR A 153 44.68 -0.87 5.98
C TYR A 153 44.01 0.16 6.90
N ASN A 154 44.74 0.71 7.88
CA ASN A 154 44.22 1.73 8.80
C ASN A 154 43.95 3.09 8.13
N LEU A 155 44.46 3.31 6.92
CA LEU A 155 44.19 4.49 6.09
C LEU A 155 43.06 4.24 5.07
N ASP A 156 42.30 3.14 5.21
CA ASP A 156 41.27 2.67 4.28
C ASP A 156 41.76 2.39 2.84
N GLN A 157 43.07 2.19 2.66
CA GLN A 157 43.71 1.86 1.38
C GLN A 157 43.76 0.33 1.19
N PHE A 158 42.58 -0.29 1.09
CA PHE A 158 42.45 -1.74 1.14
C PHE A 158 43.08 -2.46 -0.07
N GLU A 159 43.09 -1.84 -1.25
CA GLU A 159 43.70 -2.41 -2.45
C GLU A 159 45.23 -2.48 -2.31
N GLU A 160 45.85 -1.39 -1.82
CA GLU A 160 47.27 -1.30 -1.54
C GLU A 160 47.67 -2.23 -0.40
N ALA A 161 46.89 -2.29 0.68
CA ALA A 161 47.11 -3.20 1.80
C ALA A 161 47.13 -4.66 1.32
N LYS A 162 46.16 -5.07 0.50
CA LYS A 162 46.11 -6.40 -0.12
C LYS A 162 47.40 -6.70 -0.89
N LEU A 163 47.87 -5.78 -1.73
CA LEU A 163 49.09 -5.98 -2.53
C LEU A 163 50.32 -6.09 -1.63
N SER A 164 50.46 -5.22 -0.62
CA SER A 164 51.59 -5.23 0.32
C SER A 164 51.61 -6.49 1.19
N PHE A 165 50.45 -6.99 1.68
CA PHE A 165 50.40 -8.25 2.42
C PHE A 165 50.77 -9.46 1.55
N LYS A 166 50.32 -9.49 0.28
CA LYS A 166 50.74 -10.53 -0.67
C LYS A 166 52.25 -10.46 -0.93
N GLN A 167 52.80 -9.26 -1.05
CA GLN A 167 54.25 -9.07 -1.18
C GLN A 167 55.01 -9.61 0.04
N PHE A 168 54.51 -9.36 1.25
CA PHE A 168 55.08 -9.92 2.47
C PHE A 168 55.04 -11.46 2.47
N LEU A 169 53.89 -12.08 2.20
CA LEU A 169 53.75 -13.54 2.18
C LEU A 169 54.65 -14.23 1.14
N ASN A 170 54.98 -13.54 0.05
CA ASN A 170 55.88 -14.03 -0.99
C ASN A 170 57.37 -13.77 -0.70
N SER A 171 57.71 -13.12 0.42
CA SER A 171 59.10 -12.83 0.79
C SER A 171 59.79 -14.05 1.40
N ALA A 172 61.06 -14.29 1.02
CA ALA A 172 61.84 -15.42 1.53
C ALA A 172 62.08 -15.37 3.04
N GLU A 173 62.11 -14.16 3.63
CA GLU A 173 62.32 -13.97 5.07
C GLU A 173 61.02 -13.93 5.87
N ALA A 174 59.84 -13.99 5.22
CA ALA A 174 58.55 -13.81 5.88
C ALA A 174 58.40 -14.79 7.06
N SER A 175 58.63 -16.09 6.83
CA SER A 175 58.50 -17.14 7.85
C SER A 175 59.46 -16.99 9.04
N ASN A 176 60.53 -16.20 8.90
CA ASN A 176 61.50 -15.93 9.97
C ASN A 176 61.13 -14.68 10.80
N THR A 177 59.96 -14.09 10.57
CA THR A 177 59.47 -12.89 11.26
C THR A 177 58.26 -13.20 12.16
N PRO A 178 58.12 -12.51 13.31
CA PRO A 178 56.93 -12.65 14.17
C PRO A 178 55.61 -12.36 13.45
N GLU A 179 55.64 -11.46 12.47
CA GLU A 179 54.49 -11.00 11.70
C GLU A 179 53.87 -12.11 10.82
N PHE A 180 54.64 -13.16 10.48
CA PHE A 180 54.18 -14.27 9.63
C PHE A 180 52.97 -15.00 10.19
N ALA A 181 52.91 -15.16 11.52
CA ALA A 181 51.84 -15.85 12.20
C ALA A 181 50.46 -15.24 11.89
N ASN A 182 50.40 -13.93 11.64
CA ASN A 182 49.15 -13.19 11.44
C ASN A 182 48.92 -12.73 9.99
N ALA A 183 49.89 -12.89 9.08
CA ALA A 183 49.78 -12.31 7.74
C ALA A 183 48.58 -12.81 6.91
N ASN A 184 48.18 -14.07 7.04
CA ASN A 184 46.97 -14.57 6.39
C ASN A 184 45.70 -13.90 6.94
N TYR A 185 45.65 -13.63 8.25
CA TYR A 185 44.54 -12.93 8.89
C TYR A 185 44.40 -11.49 8.37
N ASN A 186 45.50 -10.74 8.32
CA ASN A 186 45.49 -9.35 7.86
C ASN A 186 45.17 -9.24 6.35
N LEU A 187 45.69 -10.17 5.53
CA LEU A 187 45.35 -10.24 4.11
C LEU A 187 43.87 -10.58 3.90
N ALA A 188 43.32 -11.53 4.67
CA ALA A 188 41.91 -11.89 4.60
C ALA A 188 41.00 -10.70 4.93
N TYR A 189 41.37 -9.88 5.90
CA TYR A 189 40.66 -8.63 6.21
C TYR A 189 40.68 -7.61 5.07
N SER A 190 41.80 -7.51 4.34
CA SER A 190 41.89 -6.63 3.18
C SER A 190 40.92 -7.09 2.08
N TYR A 191 40.87 -8.40 1.80
CA TYR A 191 39.88 -8.98 0.88
C TYR A 191 38.44 -8.80 1.36
N PHE A 192 38.17 -8.96 2.66
CA PHE A 192 36.86 -8.76 3.25
C PHE A 192 36.34 -7.34 3.05
N LYS A 193 37.18 -6.31 3.28
CA LYS A 193 36.81 -4.89 3.09
C LYS A 193 36.58 -4.56 1.61
N LEU A 194 37.25 -5.25 0.69
CA LEU A 194 37.03 -5.17 -0.76
C LEU A 194 35.81 -5.98 -1.25
N LYS A 195 35.11 -6.69 -0.35
CA LYS A 195 33.98 -7.60 -0.67
C LYS A 195 34.38 -8.76 -1.59
N GLU A 196 35.66 -9.10 -1.65
CA GLU A 196 36.20 -10.25 -2.38
C GLU A 196 36.11 -11.51 -1.50
N TYR A 197 34.89 -11.96 -1.21
CA TYR A 197 34.63 -12.97 -0.18
C TYR A 197 35.29 -14.32 -0.45
N GLU A 198 35.42 -14.77 -1.70
CA GLU A 198 36.08 -16.05 -2.02
C GLU A 198 37.57 -16.06 -1.64
N ASN A 199 38.27 -14.96 -1.90
CA ASN A 199 39.66 -14.80 -1.49
C ASN A 199 39.77 -14.68 0.03
N ALA A 200 38.88 -13.92 0.67
CA ALA A 200 38.84 -13.80 2.12
C ALA A 200 38.64 -15.17 2.80
N ILE A 201 37.75 -16.02 2.27
CA ILE A 201 37.53 -17.40 2.74
C ILE A 201 38.84 -18.19 2.73
N GLN A 202 39.58 -18.18 1.61
CA GLN A 202 40.83 -18.92 1.48
C GLN A 202 41.85 -18.52 2.57
N TYR A 203 42.04 -17.23 2.79
CA TYR A 203 43.06 -16.73 3.72
C TYR A 203 42.63 -16.83 5.19
N PHE A 204 41.36 -16.61 5.52
CA PHE A 204 40.86 -16.88 6.88
C PHE A 204 40.94 -18.38 7.21
N ASP A 205 40.54 -19.27 6.30
CA ASP A 205 40.65 -20.73 6.49
C ASP A 205 42.10 -21.15 6.72
N THR A 206 43.03 -20.62 5.93
CA THR A 206 44.48 -20.86 6.11
C THR A 206 44.97 -20.40 7.49
N TYR A 207 44.55 -19.22 7.95
CA TYR A 207 44.90 -18.73 9.28
C TYR A 207 44.35 -19.66 10.38
N THR A 208 43.08 -20.09 10.27
CA THR A 208 42.45 -20.95 11.29
C THR A 208 43.08 -22.33 11.41
N LYS A 209 43.76 -22.82 10.35
CA LYS A 209 44.48 -24.10 10.35
C LYS A 209 45.89 -24.01 10.92
N SER A 210 46.50 -22.82 10.90
CA SER A 210 47.92 -22.62 11.25
C SER A 210 48.14 -21.97 12.62
N SER A 211 47.21 -21.12 13.09
CA SER A 211 47.32 -20.44 14.38
C SER A 211 46.45 -21.11 15.45
N LYS A 212 47.04 -21.46 16.61
CA LYS A 212 46.31 -22.07 17.75
C LYS A 212 46.43 -21.29 19.06
N ASP A 213 47.48 -20.49 19.22
CA ASP A 213 47.80 -19.84 20.49
C ASP A 213 47.07 -18.49 20.66
N ASP A 214 46.81 -17.78 19.55
CA ASP A 214 46.06 -16.52 19.57
C ASP A 214 44.55 -16.77 19.47
N ARG A 215 43.94 -17.12 20.60
CA ARG A 215 42.50 -17.41 20.68
C ARG A 215 41.61 -16.24 20.24
N ILE A 216 42.06 -15.00 20.41
CA ILE A 216 41.27 -13.81 20.06
C ILE A 216 41.17 -13.71 18.54
N ARG A 217 42.32 -13.65 17.85
CA ARG A 217 42.34 -13.58 16.38
C ARG A 217 41.79 -14.84 15.73
N LEU A 218 42.03 -16.02 16.32
CA LEU A 218 41.48 -17.28 15.81
C LEU A 218 39.95 -17.28 15.86
N THR A 219 39.34 -16.76 16.92
CA THR A 219 37.88 -16.64 16.98
C THR A 219 37.36 -15.66 15.94
N ASP A 220 37.95 -14.47 15.86
CA ASP A 220 37.54 -13.45 14.88
C ASP A 220 37.72 -13.94 13.43
N ALA A 221 38.77 -14.72 13.14
CA ALA A 221 38.95 -15.37 11.86
C ALA A 221 37.83 -16.36 11.53
N TYR A 222 37.35 -17.15 12.49
CA TYR A 222 36.19 -18.02 12.29
C TYR A 222 34.90 -17.22 12.05
N LEU A 223 34.71 -16.09 12.75
CA LEU A 223 33.56 -15.21 12.51
C LEU A 223 33.58 -14.65 11.09
N ARG A 224 34.71 -14.06 10.68
CA ARG A 224 34.86 -13.50 9.33
C ARG A 224 34.81 -14.58 8.25
N LEU A 225 35.31 -15.79 8.53
CA LEU A 225 35.14 -16.93 7.64
C LEU A 225 33.67 -17.29 7.47
N GLY A 226 32.89 -17.28 8.57
CA GLY A 226 31.43 -17.41 8.55
C GLY A 226 30.76 -16.32 7.72
N ASP A 227 31.11 -15.06 7.97
CA ASP A 227 30.58 -13.89 7.26
C ASP A 227 30.85 -13.96 5.76
N CYS A 228 32.08 -14.29 5.37
CA CYS A 228 32.46 -14.40 3.96
C CYS A 228 31.73 -15.55 3.27
N ASN A 229 31.60 -16.71 3.93
CA ASN A 229 30.84 -17.84 3.38
C ASN A 229 29.36 -17.50 3.26
N PHE A 230 28.79 -16.78 4.24
CA PHE A 230 27.41 -16.31 4.18
C PHE A 230 27.19 -15.38 2.98
N MET A 231 28.07 -14.39 2.81
CA MET A 231 28.00 -13.44 1.69
C MET A 231 28.25 -14.10 0.32
N ALA A 232 28.98 -15.21 0.27
CA ALA A 232 29.17 -16.06 -0.92
C ALA A 232 28.03 -17.07 -1.14
N ALA A 233 26.92 -16.98 -0.37
CA ALA A 233 25.80 -17.93 -0.37
C ALA A 233 26.19 -19.40 -0.05
N LYS A 234 27.33 -19.60 0.62
CA LYS A 234 27.82 -20.90 1.11
C LYS A 234 27.38 -21.12 2.55
N TYR A 235 26.07 -21.29 2.76
CA TYR A 235 25.49 -21.33 4.10
C TYR A 235 25.95 -22.51 4.97
N TRP A 236 26.21 -23.69 4.40
CA TRP A 236 26.75 -24.83 5.17
C TRP A 236 28.16 -24.57 5.71
N PRO A 237 29.14 -24.16 4.89
CA PRO A 237 30.43 -23.68 5.39
C PRO A 237 30.33 -22.50 6.37
N ALA A 238 29.41 -21.56 6.16
CA ALA A 238 29.20 -20.44 7.08
C ALA A 238 28.82 -20.92 8.48
N MET A 239 27.83 -21.82 8.57
CA MET A 239 27.40 -22.42 9.83
C MET A 239 28.52 -23.21 10.52
N ASP A 240 29.39 -23.89 9.76
CA ASP A 240 30.50 -24.64 10.31
C ASP A 240 31.56 -23.71 10.95
N ALA A 241 31.86 -22.60 10.29
CA ALA A 241 32.75 -21.56 10.83
C ALA A 241 32.13 -20.86 12.06
N TYR A 242 30.84 -20.52 12.03
CA TYR A 242 30.15 -19.97 13.20
C TYR A 242 30.14 -20.95 14.38
N ASN A 243 29.94 -22.25 14.16
CA ASN A 243 30.04 -23.26 15.22
C ASN A 243 31.42 -23.24 15.89
N LYS A 244 32.51 -23.10 15.12
CA LYS A 244 33.85 -22.98 15.68
C LYS A 244 34.00 -21.73 16.56
N ALA A 245 33.48 -20.59 16.12
CA ALA A 245 33.51 -19.38 16.94
C ALA A 245 32.66 -19.51 18.23
N ILE A 246 31.50 -20.18 18.17
CA ILE A 246 30.65 -20.47 19.33
C ILE A 246 31.37 -21.40 20.32
N ASP A 247 32.00 -22.46 19.84
CA ASP A 247 32.73 -23.43 20.67
C ASP A 247 33.92 -22.80 21.42
N MET A 248 34.49 -21.73 20.86
CA MET A 248 35.58 -20.96 21.46
C MET A 248 35.11 -20.02 22.60
N LYS A 249 33.80 -19.86 22.82
CA LYS A 249 33.21 -19.03 23.88
C LYS A 249 33.73 -17.59 23.88
N SER A 250 33.86 -16.99 22.70
CA SER A 250 34.28 -15.60 22.56
C SER A 250 33.20 -14.61 22.99
N VAL A 251 33.61 -13.34 23.08
CA VAL A 251 32.71 -12.21 23.31
C VAL A 251 31.67 -12.05 22.19
N ASP A 252 31.96 -12.54 20.98
CA ASP A 252 31.10 -12.48 19.80
C ASP A 252 30.39 -13.83 19.52
N ALA A 253 30.32 -14.73 20.51
CA ALA A 253 29.63 -16.01 20.36
C ALA A 253 28.12 -15.84 20.11
N ASP A 254 27.56 -14.72 20.57
CA ASP A 254 26.20 -14.32 20.24
C ASP A 254 26.08 -14.01 18.74
N TYR A 255 26.92 -13.14 18.18
CA TYR A 255 26.92 -12.84 16.75
C TYR A 255 26.97 -14.11 15.89
N ALA A 256 27.89 -15.02 16.20
CA ALA A 256 28.00 -16.31 15.51
C ALA A 256 26.72 -17.16 15.61
N ALA A 257 26.14 -17.25 16.82
CA ALA A 257 24.93 -18.03 17.05
C ALA A 257 23.72 -17.45 16.31
N PHE A 258 23.59 -16.12 16.27
CA PHE A 258 22.56 -15.45 15.50
C PHE A 258 22.74 -15.73 14.00
N GLN A 259 23.92 -15.47 13.44
CA GLN A 259 24.18 -15.67 12.01
C GLN A 259 24.03 -17.13 11.55
N LYS A 260 24.39 -18.09 12.41
CA LYS A 260 24.10 -19.51 12.19
C LYS A 260 22.60 -19.77 12.11
N GLY A 261 21.82 -19.25 13.05
CA GLY A 261 20.35 -19.35 13.03
C GLY A 261 19.74 -18.77 11.75
N ILE A 262 20.22 -17.60 11.31
CA ILE A 262 19.80 -16.96 10.06
C ILE A 262 20.16 -17.82 8.84
N SER A 263 21.34 -18.44 8.82
CA SER A 263 21.80 -19.32 7.73
C SER A 263 20.85 -20.49 7.47
N TYR A 264 20.21 -21.06 8.50
CA TYR A 264 19.21 -22.12 8.33
C TYR A 264 17.97 -21.69 7.53
N GLY A 265 17.64 -20.39 7.55
CA GLY A 265 16.57 -19.82 6.72
C GLY A 265 16.88 -19.92 5.23
N PHE A 266 18.14 -19.69 4.84
CA PHE A 266 18.58 -19.72 3.45
C PHE A 266 18.73 -21.12 2.86
N VAL A 267 18.79 -22.16 3.70
CA VAL A 267 18.81 -23.58 3.28
C VAL A 267 17.46 -24.28 3.50
N SER A 268 16.38 -23.52 3.68
CA SER A 268 15.02 -24.03 3.87
C SER A 268 14.91 -25.06 5.01
N LYS A 269 15.59 -24.79 6.14
CA LYS A 269 15.52 -25.58 7.38
C LYS A 269 14.87 -24.77 8.52
N PRO A 270 13.57 -24.45 8.42
CA PRO A 270 12.88 -23.61 9.40
C PRO A 270 12.90 -24.20 10.82
N ASP A 271 12.79 -25.52 10.97
CA ASP A 271 12.86 -26.18 12.28
C ASP A 271 14.21 -25.95 12.98
N ARG A 272 15.30 -26.00 12.21
CA ARG A 272 16.66 -25.72 12.71
C ARG A 272 16.85 -24.24 13.03
N LYS A 273 16.31 -23.34 12.19
CA LYS A 273 16.29 -21.90 12.47
C LYS A 273 15.55 -21.60 13.79
N ILE A 274 14.38 -22.23 13.99
CA ILE A 274 13.60 -22.10 15.23
C ILE A 274 14.40 -22.61 16.42
N GLU A 275 14.98 -23.82 16.33
CA GLU A 275 15.80 -24.42 17.39
C GLU A 275 16.96 -23.49 17.80
N ASP A 276 17.71 -22.97 16.82
CA ASP A 276 18.88 -22.12 17.06
C ASP A 276 18.47 -20.73 17.58
N LEU A 277 17.42 -20.10 17.07
CA LEU A 277 16.95 -18.80 17.56
C LEU A 277 16.28 -18.88 18.94
N GLU A 278 15.57 -19.98 19.25
CA GLU A 278 15.10 -20.24 20.61
C GLU A 278 16.29 -20.38 21.57
N LYS A 279 17.29 -21.17 21.20
CA LYS A 279 18.53 -21.33 21.98
C LYS A 279 19.25 -20.00 22.14
N PHE A 280 19.34 -19.20 21.08
CA PHE A 280 19.92 -17.86 21.11
C PHE A 280 19.22 -17.00 22.16
N SER A 281 17.89 -16.91 22.10
CA SER A 281 17.11 -16.06 23.01
C SER A 281 17.20 -16.47 24.49
N LYS A 282 17.54 -17.74 24.77
CA LYS A 282 17.79 -18.26 26.12
C LYS A 282 19.23 -18.02 26.58
N THR A 283 20.19 -18.12 25.67
CA THR A 283 21.63 -18.09 25.96
C THR A 283 22.17 -16.66 25.99
N PHE A 284 21.65 -15.78 25.14
CA PHE A 284 22.14 -14.43 24.91
C PHE A 284 21.04 -13.36 25.08
N PRO A 285 20.34 -13.30 26.22
CA PRO A 285 19.21 -12.36 26.39
C PRO A 285 19.63 -10.89 26.37
N ASN A 286 20.89 -10.56 26.66
CA ASN A 286 21.41 -9.19 26.65
C ASN A 286 22.25 -8.88 25.41
N SER A 287 22.23 -9.75 24.39
CA SER A 287 22.95 -9.50 23.14
C SER A 287 22.35 -8.34 22.37
N GLN A 288 23.20 -7.61 21.64
CA GLN A 288 22.77 -6.62 20.67
C GLN A 288 21.94 -7.22 19.51
N TYR A 289 21.93 -8.55 19.36
CA TYR A 289 21.13 -9.29 18.36
C TYR A 289 19.90 -9.97 18.97
N ALA A 290 19.59 -9.71 20.24
CA ALA A 290 18.49 -10.40 20.92
C ALA A 290 17.11 -9.98 20.42
N ASP A 291 16.95 -8.71 20.05
CA ASP A 291 15.78 -8.23 19.32
C ASP A 291 15.75 -8.73 17.88
N ASP A 292 16.87 -8.74 17.14
CA ASP A 292 16.96 -9.36 15.81
C ASP A 292 16.53 -10.84 15.84
N ALA A 293 17.05 -11.61 16.80
CA ALA A 293 16.74 -13.03 16.96
C ALA A 293 15.27 -13.28 17.27
N LEU A 294 14.66 -12.47 18.13
CA LEU A 294 13.23 -12.58 18.41
C LEU A 294 12.38 -12.15 17.21
N TYR A 295 12.79 -11.12 16.47
CA TYR A 295 12.06 -10.69 15.28
C TYR A 295 12.09 -11.80 14.21
N GLU A 296 13.27 -12.37 13.96
CA GLU A 296 13.46 -13.45 13.01
C GLU A 296 12.80 -14.75 13.44
N LEU A 297 12.77 -15.06 14.74
CA LEU A 297 12.05 -16.21 15.29
C LEU A 297 10.53 -16.03 15.12
N GLY A 298 10.02 -14.83 15.41
CA GLY A 298 8.62 -14.48 15.20
C GLY A 298 8.22 -14.63 13.73
N ASN A 299 9.02 -14.07 12.81
CA ASN A 299 8.81 -14.21 11.36
C ASN A 299 8.83 -15.68 10.94
N THR A 300 9.76 -16.47 11.48
CA THR A 300 9.90 -17.89 11.12
C THR A 300 8.69 -18.71 11.59
N TYR A 301 8.18 -18.48 12.80
CA TYR A 301 6.95 -19.14 13.26
C TYR A 301 5.74 -18.78 12.39
N VAL A 302 5.57 -17.51 12.03
CA VAL A 302 4.47 -17.05 11.17
C VAL A 302 4.54 -17.72 9.80
N ASN A 303 5.74 -17.78 9.20
CA ASN A 303 5.97 -18.46 7.92
C ASN A 303 5.73 -19.98 7.99
N GLN A 304 5.76 -20.57 9.19
CA GLN A 304 5.39 -21.97 9.44
C GLN A 304 3.92 -22.15 9.86
N ASN A 305 3.08 -21.12 9.69
CA ASN A 305 1.69 -21.07 10.15
C ASN A 305 1.52 -21.25 11.68
N GLN A 306 2.59 -21.08 12.46
CA GLN A 306 2.59 -21.15 13.92
C GLN A 306 2.30 -19.76 14.51
N ASN A 307 1.17 -19.17 14.12
CA ASN A 307 0.81 -17.77 14.43
C ASN A 307 0.84 -17.46 15.94
N ASP A 308 0.35 -18.35 16.79
CA ASP A 308 0.34 -18.15 18.24
C ASP A 308 1.76 -18.05 18.82
N LYS A 309 2.70 -18.88 18.34
CA LYS A 309 4.11 -18.80 18.73
C LYS A 309 4.79 -17.56 18.17
N GLY A 310 4.43 -17.16 16.94
CA GLY A 310 4.88 -15.92 16.32
C GLY A 310 4.50 -14.70 17.15
N ILE A 311 3.21 -14.58 17.50
CA ILE A 311 2.68 -13.49 18.34
C ILE A 311 3.37 -13.48 19.71
N ALA A 312 3.50 -14.63 20.37
CA ALA A 312 4.17 -14.73 21.67
C ALA A 312 5.65 -14.31 21.60
N THR A 313 6.32 -14.58 20.47
CA THR A 313 7.71 -14.17 20.25
C THR A 313 7.81 -12.66 20.02
N TYR A 314 6.90 -12.07 19.25
CA TYR A 314 6.81 -10.61 19.12
C TYR A 314 6.51 -9.93 20.45
N ASP A 315 5.66 -10.50 21.30
CA ASP A 315 5.41 -9.98 22.65
C ASP A 315 6.69 -9.98 23.51
N ARG A 316 7.53 -11.02 23.39
CA ARG A 316 8.85 -11.04 24.04
C ARG A 316 9.75 -9.92 23.54
N LEU A 317 9.75 -9.65 22.23
CA LEU A 317 10.52 -8.55 21.64
C LEU A 317 10.04 -7.19 22.17
N ILE A 318 8.73 -6.93 22.07
CA ILE A 318 8.10 -5.66 22.45
C ILE A 318 8.32 -5.36 23.94
N ASN A 319 8.21 -6.38 24.79
CA ASN A 319 8.34 -6.19 26.24
C ASN A 319 9.79 -6.17 26.72
N GLY A 320 10.67 -6.96 26.10
CA GLY A 320 12.08 -7.10 26.49
C GLY A 320 13.00 -6.02 25.92
N TYR A 321 12.69 -5.48 24.74
CA TYR A 321 13.60 -4.63 23.96
C TYR A 321 12.89 -3.37 23.48
N LYS A 322 12.37 -2.56 24.42
CA LYS A 322 11.51 -1.40 24.12
C LYS A 322 12.14 -0.34 23.20
N SER A 323 13.46 -0.22 23.19
CA SER A 323 14.21 0.70 22.31
C SER A 323 14.60 0.09 20.97
N SER A 324 14.23 -1.18 20.71
CA SER A 324 14.57 -1.87 19.48
C SER A 324 13.88 -1.23 18.27
N SER A 325 14.62 -1.14 17.15
CA SER A 325 14.06 -0.75 15.85
C SER A 325 13.02 -1.75 15.32
N TYR A 326 12.93 -2.94 15.91
CA TYR A 326 11.94 -3.97 15.56
C TYR A 326 10.64 -3.87 16.32
N VAL A 327 10.50 -3.01 17.34
CA VAL A 327 9.25 -2.94 18.12
C VAL A 327 8.08 -2.53 17.24
N ALA A 328 8.24 -1.48 16.42
CA ALA A 328 7.22 -1.05 15.47
C ALA A 328 6.86 -2.17 14.48
N LYS A 329 7.88 -2.84 13.94
CA LYS A 329 7.72 -3.97 12.99
C LYS A 329 7.00 -5.14 13.63
N ALA A 330 7.33 -5.48 14.87
CA ALA A 330 6.70 -6.57 15.62
C ALA A 330 5.23 -6.28 15.93
N ILE A 331 4.89 -5.06 16.34
CA ILE A 331 3.49 -4.65 16.59
C ILE A 331 2.70 -4.71 15.28
N LEU A 332 3.25 -4.19 14.18
CA LEU A 332 2.64 -4.30 12.85
C LEU A 332 2.42 -5.76 12.44
N LYS A 333 3.44 -6.63 12.57
CA LYS A 333 3.32 -8.07 12.27
C LYS A 333 2.23 -8.74 13.09
N GLN A 334 2.09 -8.41 14.38
CA GLN A 334 0.97 -8.90 15.20
C GLN A 334 -0.38 -8.45 14.63
N GLY A 335 -0.51 -7.18 14.23
CA GLY A 335 -1.72 -6.67 13.57
C GLY A 335 -2.04 -7.40 12.28
N LEU A 336 -1.05 -7.63 11.42
CA LEU A 336 -1.20 -8.37 10.17
C LEU A 336 -1.58 -9.84 10.39
N ILE A 337 -1.04 -10.49 11.41
CA ILE A 337 -1.43 -11.87 11.76
C ILE A 337 -2.89 -11.92 12.21
N TYR A 338 -3.31 -10.97 13.05
CA TYR A 338 -4.71 -10.89 13.47
C TYR A 338 -5.64 -10.60 12.29
N TYR A 339 -5.24 -9.71 11.39
CA TYR A 339 -5.98 -9.43 10.17
C TYR A 339 -6.15 -10.69 9.30
N ASN A 340 -5.04 -11.38 9.00
CA ASN A 340 -5.05 -12.62 8.21
C ASN A 340 -5.78 -13.80 8.86
N THR A 341 -6.04 -13.72 10.17
CA THR A 341 -6.80 -14.73 10.93
C THR A 341 -8.23 -14.27 11.25
N ASN A 342 -8.73 -13.23 10.57
CA ASN A 342 -10.06 -12.64 10.74
C ASN A 342 -10.35 -12.16 12.17
N LYS A 343 -9.30 -11.81 12.93
CA LYS A 343 -9.38 -11.24 14.28
C LYS A 343 -9.25 -9.71 14.19
N GLU A 344 -10.15 -9.08 13.46
CA GLU A 344 -10.09 -7.67 13.07
C GLU A 344 -9.98 -6.69 14.24
N ASP A 345 -10.67 -6.95 15.37
CA ASP A 345 -10.58 -6.09 16.55
C ASP A 345 -9.17 -6.09 17.17
N LEU A 346 -8.54 -7.28 17.21
CA LEU A 346 -7.17 -7.41 17.67
C LEU A 346 -6.19 -6.78 16.67
N ALA A 347 -6.48 -6.89 15.37
CA ALA A 347 -5.70 -6.25 14.32
C ALA A 347 -5.72 -4.71 14.47
N LEU A 348 -6.91 -4.11 14.56
CA LEU A 348 -7.08 -2.68 14.81
C LEU A 348 -6.40 -2.22 16.10
N THR A 349 -6.46 -3.03 17.16
CA THR A 349 -5.76 -2.74 18.42
C THR A 349 -4.25 -2.62 18.20
N LYS A 350 -3.65 -3.56 17.45
CA LYS A 350 -2.21 -3.53 17.15
C LYS A 350 -1.85 -2.41 16.17
N PHE A 351 -2.65 -2.17 15.13
CA PHE A 351 -2.42 -1.07 14.19
C PHE A 351 -2.49 0.30 14.86
N LYS A 352 -3.49 0.53 15.72
CA LYS A 352 -3.57 1.76 16.53
C LYS A 352 -2.37 1.90 17.46
N LYS A 353 -1.89 0.80 18.04
CA LYS A 353 -0.71 0.80 18.91
C LYS A 353 0.54 1.26 18.16
N VAL A 354 0.88 0.67 17.01
CA VAL A 354 2.08 1.07 16.26
C VAL A 354 1.97 2.52 15.76
N VAL A 355 0.78 2.96 15.38
CA VAL A 355 0.51 4.34 14.97
C VAL A 355 0.72 5.33 16.11
N ALA A 356 0.26 4.99 17.32
CA ALA A 356 0.39 5.86 18.49
C ALA A 356 1.82 5.90 19.04
N GLU A 357 2.53 4.77 19.05
CA GLU A 357 3.87 4.65 19.63
C GLU A 357 5.00 5.02 18.64
N TYR A 358 4.77 4.88 17.34
CA TYR A 358 5.76 5.09 16.28
C TYR A 358 5.22 5.96 15.13
N PRO A 359 4.77 7.20 15.40
CA PRO A 359 4.21 8.06 14.37
C PRO A 359 5.24 8.35 13.27
N ASN A 360 4.78 8.45 12.01
CA ASN A 360 5.61 8.72 10.83
C ASN A 360 6.64 7.62 10.49
N SER A 361 6.55 6.43 11.09
CA SER A 361 7.35 5.27 10.67
C SER A 361 6.71 4.57 9.46
N PRO A 362 7.50 3.86 8.63
CA PRO A 362 6.94 3.01 7.56
C PRO A 362 5.87 2.04 8.08
N GLU A 363 6.07 1.50 9.28
CA GLU A 363 5.14 0.57 9.92
C GLU A 363 3.83 1.23 10.34
N SER A 364 3.88 2.49 10.81
CA SER A 364 2.66 3.25 11.12
C SER A 364 1.84 3.54 9.86
N ILE A 365 2.49 3.85 8.73
CA ILE A 365 1.83 4.09 7.45
C ILE A 365 1.16 2.81 6.94
N GLU A 366 1.87 1.67 6.99
CA GLU A 366 1.32 0.37 6.61
C GLU A 366 0.15 -0.06 7.53
N ALA A 367 0.26 0.23 8.82
CA ALA A 367 -0.80 -0.04 9.80
C ALA A 367 -2.07 0.79 9.52
N VAL A 368 -1.93 2.06 9.17
CA VAL A 368 -3.08 2.92 8.80
C VAL A 368 -3.73 2.40 7.52
N SER A 369 -2.93 2.06 6.51
CA SER A 369 -3.43 1.48 5.26
C SER A 369 -4.18 0.17 5.48
N THR A 370 -3.63 -0.73 6.32
CA THR A 370 -4.31 -2.00 6.62
C THR A 370 -5.55 -1.80 7.49
N ALA A 371 -5.51 -0.87 8.44
CA ALA A 371 -6.66 -0.52 9.26
C ALA A 371 -7.79 0.10 8.43
N ARG A 372 -7.48 0.89 7.38
CA ARG A 372 -8.44 1.42 6.40
C ARG A 372 -9.29 0.28 5.83
N LEU A 373 -8.65 -0.81 5.39
CA LEU A 373 -9.34 -1.98 4.85
C LEU A 373 -10.32 -2.58 5.86
N ILE A 374 -9.90 -2.74 7.12
CA ILE A 374 -10.79 -3.26 8.17
C ILE A 374 -11.97 -2.32 8.42
N TYR A 375 -11.73 -1.01 8.46
CA TYR A 375 -12.78 -0.03 8.70
C TYR A 375 -13.78 0.03 7.54
N VAL A 376 -13.30 -0.01 6.29
CA VAL A 376 -14.13 -0.10 5.09
C VAL A 376 -14.97 -1.37 5.13
N ASP A 377 -14.34 -2.50 5.46
CA ASP A 377 -15.00 -3.81 5.56
C ASP A 377 -16.12 -3.85 6.58
N LYS A 378 -15.95 -3.16 7.71
CA LYS A 378 -16.92 -3.08 8.80
C LYS A 378 -18.02 -2.03 8.61
N GLY A 379 -17.98 -1.20 7.57
CA GLY A 379 -18.93 -0.08 7.47
C GLY A 379 -18.57 1.14 8.32
N GLN A 380 -17.35 1.18 8.89
CA GLN A 380 -16.92 2.11 9.92
C GLN A 380 -15.97 3.19 9.38
N VAL A 381 -16.22 3.68 8.17
CA VAL A 381 -15.38 4.70 7.49
C VAL A 381 -15.31 6.01 8.29
N ASP A 382 -16.36 6.36 9.04
CA ASP A 382 -16.35 7.55 9.91
C ASP A 382 -15.38 7.40 11.08
N GLU A 383 -15.28 6.20 11.65
CA GLU A 383 -14.32 5.93 12.72
C GLU A 383 -12.88 5.98 12.19
N TYR A 384 -12.65 5.46 10.98
CA TYR A 384 -11.38 5.60 10.28
C TYR A 384 -11.04 7.07 10.05
N ALA A 385 -11.96 7.86 9.48
CA ALA A 385 -11.76 9.27 9.21
C ALA A 385 -11.47 10.06 10.49
N ALA A 386 -12.20 9.78 11.58
CA ALA A 386 -11.99 10.40 12.87
C ALA A 386 -10.63 10.03 13.46
N TRP A 387 -10.23 8.76 13.35
CA TRP A 387 -8.93 8.29 13.82
C TRP A 387 -7.79 8.93 13.02
N VAL A 388 -7.85 8.90 11.69
CA VAL A 388 -6.76 9.40 10.85
C VAL A 388 -6.61 10.91 10.90
N LYS A 389 -7.70 11.67 11.14
CA LYS A 389 -7.61 13.12 11.44
C LYS A 389 -6.74 13.46 12.66
N THR A 390 -6.51 12.50 13.55
CA THR A 390 -5.59 12.68 14.70
C THR A 390 -4.12 12.46 14.32
N LEU A 391 -3.82 11.98 13.11
CA LEU A 391 -2.50 11.56 12.67
C LEU A 391 -1.90 12.62 11.73
N SER A 392 -1.00 13.46 12.25
CA SER A 392 -0.39 14.57 11.47
C SER A 392 0.47 14.14 10.28
N PHE A 393 0.82 12.85 10.20
CA PHE A 393 1.66 12.27 9.15
C PHE A 393 0.86 11.49 8.10
N VAL A 394 -0.47 11.45 8.22
CA VAL A 394 -1.35 10.83 7.24
C VAL A 394 -2.26 11.90 6.66
N GLU A 395 -2.09 12.14 5.36
CA GLU A 395 -3.02 12.97 4.61
C GLU A 395 -4.14 12.08 4.10
N VAL A 396 -5.37 12.36 4.56
CA VAL A 396 -6.58 11.78 3.99
C VAL A 396 -7.26 12.88 3.20
N SER A 397 -7.26 12.74 1.88
CA SER A 397 -7.95 13.68 1.02
C SER A 397 -9.46 13.45 1.07
N ASP A 398 -10.25 14.46 0.69
CA ASP A 398 -11.69 14.27 0.50
C ASP A 398 -11.99 13.19 -0.54
N ALA A 399 -11.10 13.01 -1.53
CA ALA A 399 -11.21 11.94 -2.52
C ALA A 399 -10.98 10.54 -1.92
N ASP A 400 -10.11 10.41 -0.91
CA ASP A 400 -9.92 9.15 -0.20
C ASP A 400 -11.16 8.76 0.59
N LEU A 401 -11.74 9.72 1.33
CA LEU A 401 -12.96 9.49 2.11
C LEU A 401 -14.16 9.18 1.21
N ASP A 402 -14.25 9.83 0.06
CA ASP A 402 -15.24 9.54 -0.97
C ASP A 402 -15.14 8.07 -1.40
N ASN A 403 -13.96 7.64 -1.88
CA ASN A 403 -13.74 6.25 -2.28
C ASN A 403 -14.06 5.25 -1.16
N ASP A 404 -13.55 5.48 0.06
CA ASP A 404 -13.77 4.57 1.19
C ASP A 404 -15.24 4.44 1.55
N THR A 405 -15.95 5.56 1.60
CA THR A 405 -17.37 5.58 1.97
C THR A 405 -18.21 4.87 0.92
N TYR A 406 -17.85 5.00 -0.36
CA TYR A 406 -18.51 4.28 -1.44
C TYR A 406 -18.21 2.78 -1.40
N GLU A 407 -16.93 2.39 -1.36
CA GLU A 407 -16.49 0.99 -1.36
C GLU A 407 -17.09 0.23 -0.18
N SER A 408 -17.16 0.87 0.98
CA SER A 408 -17.80 0.31 2.16
C SER A 408 -19.28 0.01 1.94
N ALA A 409 -20.03 0.93 1.32
CA ALA A 409 -21.44 0.73 1.01
C ALA A 409 -21.64 -0.32 -0.11
N GLU A 410 -20.81 -0.30 -1.14
CA GLU A 410 -20.83 -1.25 -2.25
C GLU A 410 -20.52 -2.67 -1.78
N LYS A 411 -19.57 -2.84 -0.85
CA LYS A 411 -19.29 -4.14 -0.26
C LYS A 411 -20.51 -4.74 0.44
N GLN A 412 -21.23 -3.93 1.22
CA GLN A 412 -22.47 -4.38 1.87
C GLN A 412 -23.54 -4.76 0.85
N TYR A 413 -23.62 -4.02 -0.26
CA TYR A 413 -24.52 -4.34 -1.36
C TYR A 413 -24.17 -5.68 -2.01
N LEU A 414 -22.89 -5.93 -2.32
CA LEU A 414 -22.43 -7.19 -2.91
C LEU A 414 -22.60 -8.40 -1.98
N GLN A 415 -22.57 -8.17 -0.66
CA GLN A 415 -22.83 -9.20 0.35
C GLN A 415 -24.32 -9.46 0.61
N ASN A 416 -25.23 -8.79 -0.12
CA ASN A 416 -26.68 -8.81 0.11
C ASN A 416 -27.13 -8.29 1.49
N ASN A 417 -26.28 -7.54 2.18
CA ASN A 417 -26.59 -6.89 3.45
C ASN A 417 -27.45 -5.63 3.21
N THR A 418 -28.69 -5.83 2.77
CA THR A 418 -29.58 -4.78 2.23
C THR A 418 -29.71 -3.56 3.14
N LYS A 419 -29.95 -3.76 4.46
CA LYS A 419 -30.11 -2.65 5.40
C LYS A 419 -28.81 -1.84 5.57
N GLN A 420 -27.68 -2.53 5.70
CA GLN A 420 -26.36 -1.92 5.81
C GLN A 420 -25.99 -1.18 4.53
N ALA A 421 -26.30 -1.75 3.36
CA ALA A 421 -26.08 -1.13 2.07
C ALA A 421 -26.92 0.15 1.89
N ILE A 422 -28.21 0.11 2.27
CA ILE A 422 -29.09 1.30 2.26
C ILE A 422 -28.51 2.38 3.18
N SER A 423 -28.12 2.01 4.40
CA SER A 423 -27.50 2.93 5.35
C SER A 423 -26.19 3.53 4.80
N GLY A 424 -25.33 2.68 4.25
CA GLY A 424 -24.03 3.05 3.69
C GLY A 424 -24.16 4.00 2.52
N PHE A 425 -24.98 3.67 1.51
CA PHE A 425 -25.18 4.56 0.37
C PHE A 425 -25.95 5.83 0.76
N SER A 426 -26.88 5.76 1.73
CA SER A 426 -27.56 6.98 2.22
C SER A 426 -26.57 7.93 2.88
N SER A 427 -25.66 7.38 3.69
CA SER A 427 -24.55 8.12 4.31
C SER A 427 -23.62 8.71 3.25
N TYR A 428 -23.23 7.91 2.25
CA TYR A 428 -22.41 8.35 1.13
C TYR A 428 -23.03 9.52 0.38
N VAL A 429 -24.29 9.39 -0.07
CA VAL A 429 -24.98 10.44 -0.84
C VAL A 429 -25.17 11.72 -0.02
N SER A 430 -25.31 11.59 1.30
CA SER A 430 -25.39 12.75 2.22
C SER A 430 -24.06 13.50 2.33
N LYS A 431 -22.94 12.78 2.42
CA LYS A 431 -21.60 13.36 2.62
C LYS A 431 -20.93 13.81 1.34
N PHE A 432 -21.11 13.03 0.28
CA PHE A 432 -20.49 13.23 -1.04
C PHE A 432 -21.58 13.40 -2.12
N PRO A 433 -22.45 14.43 -2.02
CA PRO A 433 -23.54 14.61 -2.97
C PRO A 433 -23.06 14.85 -4.41
N ASN A 434 -21.84 15.34 -4.57
CA ASN A 434 -21.15 15.50 -5.86
C ASN A 434 -19.84 14.70 -5.90
N GLY A 435 -19.76 13.63 -5.13
CA GLY A 435 -18.59 12.76 -5.06
C GLY A 435 -18.32 11.99 -6.35
N ILE A 436 -17.13 11.39 -6.40
CA ILE A 436 -16.62 10.55 -7.50
C ILE A 436 -17.63 9.47 -7.87
N HIS A 437 -18.25 8.85 -6.86
CA HIS A 437 -19.23 7.77 -7.01
C HIS A 437 -20.68 8.20 -6.82
N ALA A 438 -20.99 9.50 -6.81
CA ALA A 438 -22.34 10.02 -6.60
C ALA A 438 -23.38 9.40 -7.54
N LEU A 439 -23.02 9.18 -8.80
CA LEU A 439 -23.89 8.56 -9.79
C LEU A 439 -24.22 7.10 -9.42
N LYS A 440 -23.20 6.28 -9.16
CA LYS A 440 -23.36 4.86 -8.80
C LYS A 440 -24.09 4.69 -7.48
N ALA A 441 -23.70 5.46 -6.46
CA ALA A 441 -24.29 5.39 -5.13
C ALA A 441 -25.78 5.72 -5.13
N ASN A 442 -26.19 6.80 -5.83
CA ASN A 442 -27.61 7.12 -5.97
C ASN A 442 -28.36 6.00 -6.70
N PHE A 443 -27.78 5.43 -7.76
CA PHE A 443 -28.41 4.34 -8.48
C PHE A 443 -28.61 3.09 -7.60
N TYR A 444 -27.56 2.61 -6.94
CA TYR A 444 -27.64 1.43 -6.09
C TYR A 444 -28.56 1.64 -4.89
N LEU A 445 -28.53 2.83 -4.27
CA LEU A 445 -29.46 3.17 -3.21
C LEU A 445 -30.91 3.15 -3.69
N ALA A 446 -31.19 3.67 -4.88
CA ALA A 446 -32.52 3.63 -5.47
C ALA A 446 -32.97 2.18 -5.72
N GLN A 447 -32.10 1.32 -6.27
CA GLN A 447 -32.40 -0.10 -6.47
C GLN A 447 -32.69 -0.82 -5.14
N LEU A 448 -31.91 -0.54 -4.11
CA LEU A 448 -32.10 -1.13 -2.78
C LEU A 448 -33.43 -0.71 -2.16
N TYR A 449 -33.77 0.58 -2.20
CA TYR A 449 -35.07 1.06 -1.74
C TYR A 449 -36.22 0.44 -2.52
N PHE A 450 -36.06 0.34 -3.85
CA PHE A 450 -37.06 -0.27 -4.71
C PHE A 450 -37.28 -1.76 -4.36
N ALA A 451 -36.18 -2.51 -4.15
CA ALA A 451 -36.23 -3.92 -3.77
C ALA A 451 -36.79 -4.15 -2.36
N ASP A 452 -36.55 -3.22 -1.42
CA ASP A 452 -37.03 -3.29 -0.03
C ASP A 452 -38.50 -2.80 0.14
N ASN A 453 -39.24 -2.64 -0.96
CA ASN A 453 -40.60 -2.08 -0.99
C ASN A 453 -40.72 -0.63 -0.47
N LEU A 454 -39.60 0.07 -0.36
CA LEU A 454 -39.51 1.49 0.01
C LEU A 454 -39.49 2.36 -1.26
N GLU A 455 -40.39 2.07 -2.20
CA GLU A 455 -40.41 2.67 -3.54
C GLU A 455 -40.46 4.21 -3.51
N ALA A 456 -41.16 4.81 -2.54
CA ALA A 456 -41.21 6.26 -2.38
C ALA A 456 -39.82 6.87 -2.10
N ASN A 457 -38.96 6.18 -1.35
CA ASN A 457 -37.60 6.63 -1.03
C ASN A 457 -36.67 6.55 -2.25
N SER A 458 -36.97 5.67 -3.21
CA SER A 458 -36.17 5.50 -4.42
C SER A 458 -36.28 6.68 -5.41
N VAL A 459 -37.40 7.42 -5.37
CA VAL A 459 -37.74 8.50 -6.32
C VAL A 459 -36.63 9.53 -6.41
N LYS A 460 -36.25 10.16 -5.29
CA LYS A 460 -35.22 11.22 -5.27
C LYS A 460 -33.87 10.76 -5.83
N HIS A 461 -33.55 9.48 -5.65
CA HIS A 461 -32.27 8.92 -6.07
C HIS A 461 -32.28 8.55 -7.55
N TYR A 462 -33.38 7.98 -8.06
CA TYR A 462 -33.55 7.81 -9.50
C TYR A 462 -33.60 9.16 -10.22
N GLU A 463 -34.28 10.16 -9.66
CA GLU A 463 -34.31 11.54 -10.18
C GLU A 463 -32.89 12.12 -10.29
N PHE A 464 -32.05 11.93 -9.26
CA PHE A 464 -30.65 12.32 -9.33
C PHE A 464 -29.93 11.64 -10.50
N VAL A 465 -30.05 10.32 -10.64
CA VAL A 465 -29.37 9.56 -11.71
C VAL A 465 -29.79 10.04 -13.09
N VAL A 466 -31.09 10.25 -13.30
CA VAL A 466 -31.61 10.69 -14.60
C VAL A 466 -31.38 12.18 -14.86
N SER A 467 -31.07 12.98 -13.83
CA SER A 467 -30.69 14.40 -13.99
C SER A 467 -29.28 14.59 -14.57
N LYS A 468 -28.43 13.55 -14.53
CA LYS A 468 -27.09 13.57 -15.11
C LYS A 468 -27.15 13.29 -16.62
N PRO A 469 -26.09 13.65 -17.38
CA PRO A 469 -25.97 13.21 -18.77
C PRO A 469 -26.16 11.70 -18.91
N ARG A 470 -26.67 11.27 -20.06
CA ARG A 470 -26.93 9.84 -20.34
C ARG A 470 -25.73 9.00 -19.94
N ASN A 471 -26.00 8.00 -19.12
CA ASN A 471 -25.03 7.13 -18.48
C ASN A 471 -25.55 5.68 -18.42
N GLU A 472 -24.71 4.77 -17.97
CA GLU A 472 -25.00 3.33 -17.89
C GLU A 472 -26.26 2.98 -17.07
N PHE A 473 -26.71 3.86 -16.18
CA PHE A 473 -27.87 3.64 -15.31
C PHE A 473 -29.15 4.33 -15.78
N THR A 474 -29.07 5.16 -16.82
CA THR A 474 -30.15 6.08 -17.21
C THR A 474 -31.44 5.34 -17.57
N GLU A 475 -31.36 4.34 -18.43
CA GLU A 475 -32.53 3.58 -18.88
C GLU A 475 -33.22 2.85 -17.72
N GLN A 476 -32.45 2.16 -16.89
CA GLN A 476 -32.99 1.41 -15.76
C GLN A 476 -33.58 2.33 -14.70
N ALA A 477 -32.96 3.49 -14.44
CA ALA A 477 -33.49 4.50 -13.52
C ALA A 477 -34.80 5.09 -14.04
N LEU A 478 -34.88 5.42 -15.33
CA LEU A 478 -36.12 5.91 -15.96
C LEU A 478 -37.24 4.87 -15.87
N ALA A 479 -36.96 3.60 -16.17
CA ALA A 479 -37.95 2.52 -16.10
C ALA A 479 -38.51 2.35 -14.69
N ARG A 480 -37.64 2.36 -13.67
CA ARG A 480 -38.05 2.25 -12.26
C ARG A 480 -38.83 3.47 -11.78
N LEU A 481 -38.38 4.67 -12.11
CA LEU A 481 -39.06 5.91 -11.75
C LEU A 481 -40.47 5.99 -12.36
N CYS A 482 -40.63 5.57 -13.63
CA CYS A 482 -41.94 5.44 -14.27
C CYS A 482 -42.85 4.50 -13.47
N GLN A 483 -42.34 3.33 -13.09
CA GLN A 483 -43.11 2.33 -12.35
C GLN A 483 -43.62 2.90 -11.01
N VAL A 484 -42.77 3.63 -10.28
CA VAL A 484 -43.16 4.25 -9.00
C VAL A 484 -44.25 5.31 -9.20
N HIS A 485 -44.09 6.23 -10.16
CA HIS A 485 -45.10 7.26 -10.40
C HIS A 485 -46.44 6.71 -10.88
N LEU A 486 -46.41 5.70 -11.76
CA LEU A 486 -47.61 5.05 -12.29
C LEU A 486 -48.38 4.31 -11.19
N LYS A 487 -47.68 3.61 -10.29
CA LYS A 487 -48.31 2.93 -9.14
C LYS A 487 -48.96 3.94 -8.20
N ALA A 488 -48.34 5.11 -8.01
CA ALA A 488 -48.89 6.21 -7.25
C ALA A 488 -50.00 7.00 -7.99
N LYS A 489 -50.33 6.63 -9.24
CA LYS A 489 -51.24 7.39 -10.14
C LYS A 489 -50.85 8.87 -10.31
N ASN A 490 -49.58 9.20 -10.10
CA ASN A 490 -49.08 10.56 -10.30
C ASN A 490 -48.67 10.74 -11.77
N TYR A 491 -49.66 11.00 -12.62
CA TYR A 491 -49.46 11.13 -14.06
C TYR A 491 -48.67 12.38 -14.46
N ASP A 492 -48.73 13.44 -13.64
CA ASP A 492 -47.95 14.67 -13.86
C ASP A 492 -46.45 14.41 -13.82
N SER A 493 -46.00 13.58 -12.87
CA SER A 493 -44.60 13.15 -12.79
C SER A 493 -44.28 11.99 -13.74
N ALA A 494 -45.22 11.07 -13.99
CA ALA A 494 -44.97 9.90 -14.85
C ALA A 494 -44.71 10.29 -16.31
N ILE A 495 -45.49 11.20 -16.88
CA ILE A 495 -45.45 11.51 -18.32
C ILE A 495 -44.08 12.03 -18.79
N PRO A 496 -43.43 13.01 -18.12
CA PRO A 496 -42.10 13.47 -18.51
C PRO A 496 -41.05 12.35 -18.47
N VAL A 497 -41.08 11.49 -17.45
CA VAL A 497 -40.13 10.38 -17.29
C VAL A 497 -40.35 9.32 -18.37
N LEU A 498 -41.61 8.99 -18.66
CA LEU A 498 -41.96 8.05 -19.72
C LEU A 498 -41.52 8.56 -21.11
N LYS A 499 -41.66 9.85 -21.39
CA LYS A 499 -41.17 10.45 -22.64
C LYS A 499 -39.66 10.27 -22.82
N ARG A 500 -38.90 10.47 -21.73
CA ARG A 500 -37.46 10.22 -21.75
C ARG A 500 -37.13 8.75 -21.94
N LEU A 501 -37.86 7.85 -21.26
CA LEU A 501 -37.68 6.41 -21.42
C LEU A 501 -37.95 5.97 -22.87
N GLU A 502 -38.94 6.57 -23.54
CA GLU A 502 -39.21 6.32 -24.96
C GLU A 502 -38.01 6.68 -25.85
N THR A 503 -37.30 7.77 -25.56
CA THR A 503 -36.22 8.29 -26.42
C THR A 503 -34.82 7.82 -26.06
N GLU A 504 -34.58 7.48 -24.79
CA GLU A 504 -33.24 7.17 -24.25
C GLU A 504 -33.02 5.66 -24.03
N ALA A 505 -34.06 4.83 -24.17
CA ALA A 505 -33.95 3.37 -23.98
C ALA A 505 -33.26 2.67 -25.16
N ASP A 506 -32.36 1.75 -24.83
CA ASP A 506 -31.74 0.83 -25.77
C ASP A 506 -32.56 -0.48 -25.90
N PHE A 507 -33.31 -0.88 -24.86
CA PHE A 507 -34.14 -2.09 -24.92
C PHE A 507 -35.53 -1.80 -25.52
N PRO A 508 -35.93 -2.49 -26.61
CA PRO A 508 -37.24 -2.29 -27.25
C PRO A 508 -38.46 -2.49 -26.33
N GLN A 509 -38.31 -3.33 -25.31
CA GLN A 509 -39.33 -3.58 -24.29
C GLN A 509 -39.61 -2.34 -23.44
N ASN A 510 -38.57 -1.55 -23.13
CA ASN A 510 -38.70 -0.32 -22.35
C ASN A 510 -39.35 0.79 -23.18
N ILE A 511 -39.06 0.87 -24.47
CA ILE A 511 -39.76 1.77 -25.41
C ILE A 511 -41.26 1.43 -25.45
N THR A 512 -41.59 0.14 -25.58
CA THR A 512 -42.97 -0.34 -25.62
C THR A 512 -43.70 -0.06 -24.31
N TYR A 513 -43.03 -0.30 -23.17
CA TYR A 513 -43.53 0.01 -21.84
C TYR A 513 -43.82 1.52 -21.69
N ALA A 514 -42.90 2.37 -22.15
CA ALA A 514 -43.08 3.82 -22.10
C ALA A 514 -44.33 4.28 -22.88
N GLN A 515 -44.45 3.82 -24.13
CA GLN A 515 -45.57 4.20 -25.02
C GLN A 515 -46.93 3.75 -24.48
N SER A 516 -47.01 2.50 -24.00
CA SER A 516 -48.25 1.95 -23.41
C SER A 516 -48.70 2.73 -22.18
N ASN A 517 -47.75 3.11 -21.32
CA ASN A 517 -48.09 3.88 -20.12
C ASN A 517 -48.33 5.36 -20.39
N LEU A 518 -47.70 5.96 -21.41
CA LEU A 518 -48.02 7.33 -21.84
C LEU A 518 -49.46 7.42 -22.34
N MET A 519 -49.86 6.48 -23.19
CA MET A 519 -51.23 6.34 -23.67
C MET A 519 -52.23 6.31 -22.51
N LYS A 520 -52.02 5.43 -21.52
CA LYS A 520 -52.89 5.31 -20.34
C LYS A 520 -52.87 6.58 -19.49
N SER A 521 -51.69 7.14 -19.24
CA SER A 521 -51.53 8.34 -18.40
C SER A 521 -52.26 9.54 -18.97
N TYR A 522 -52.15 9.78 -20.28
CA TYR A 522 -52.88 10.86 -20.93
C TYR A 522 -54.39 10.64 -20.92
N TYR A 523 -54.83 9.38 -21.10
CA TYR A 523 -56.26 9.05 -21.03
C TYR A 523 -56.84 9.36 -19.65
N GLU A 524 -56.16 8.96 -18.57
CA GLU A 524 -56.56 9.25 -17.19
C GLU A 524 -56.54 10.75 -16.88
N LYS A 525 -55.60 11.50 -17.46
CA LYS A 525 -55.56 12.96 -17.40
C LYS A 525 -56.60 13.66 -18.28
N GLN A 526 -57.42 12.91 -19.00
CA GLN A 526 -58.38 13.43 -19.99
C GLN A 526 -57.73 14.23 -21.12
N ASP A 527 -56.42 14.07 -21.34
CA ASP A 527 -55.70 14.57 -22.50
C ASP A 527 -55.84 13.55 -23.64
N PHE A 528 -57.06 13.48 -24.15
CA PHE A 528 -57.46 12.50 -25.15
C PHE A 528 -56.68 12.63 -26.45
N THR A 529 -56.24 13.84 -26.82
CA THR A 529 -55.42 14.08 -28.01
C THR A 529 -54.09 13.34 -27.90
N ASN A 530 -53.36 13.52 -26.80
CA ASN A 530 -52.08 12.81 -26.62
C ASN A 530 -52.27 11.32 -26.32
N ALA A 531 -53.35 10.94 -25.63
CA ALA A 531 -53.68 9.52 -25.40
C ALA A 531 -53.78 8.76 -26.72
N VAL A 532 -54.43 9.37 -27.71
CA VAL A 532 -54.60 8.83 -29.06
C VAL A 532 -53.28 8.79 -29.83
N VAL A 533 -52.45 9.83 -29.76
CA VAL A 533 -51.11 9.83 -30.39
C VAL A 533 -50.28 8.63 -29.93
N TYR A 534 -50.28 8.36 -28.62
CA TYR A 534 -49.54 7.24 -28.06
C TYR A 534 -50.21 5.89 -28.33
N ALA A 535 -51.54 5.81 -28.33
CA ALA A 535 -52.24 4.61 -28.75
C ALA A 535 -51.90 4.22 -30.21
N ASP A 536 -51.82 5.20 -31.10
CA ASP A 536 -51.44 4.97 -32.50
C ASP A 536 -49.98 4.48 -32.62
N LYS A 537 -49.05 4.97 -31.78
CA LYS A 537 -47.68 4.44 -31.71
C LYS A 537 -47.65 2.98 -31.25
N VAL A 538 -48.41 2.66 -30.20
CA VAL A 538 -48.54 1.31 -29.64
C VAL A 538 -49.08 0.34 -30.70
N LEU A 539 -50.10 0.76 -31.47
CA LEU A 539 -50.73 -0.07 -32.50
C LEU A 539 -49.87 -0.27 -33.75
N LYS A 540 -48.88 0.59 -34.01
CA LYS A 540 -47.91 0.41 -35.11
C LYS A 540 -46.88 -0.69 -34.84
N ASN A 541 -46.76 -1.17 -33.60
CA ASN A 541 -45.81 -2.21 -33.23
C ASN A 541 -46.46 -3.60 -33.33
N ASP A 542 -46.17 -4.34 -34.41
CA ASP A 542 -46.78 -5.66 -34.65
C ASP A 542 -46.44 -6.70 -33.57
N LYS A 543 -45.30 -6.53 -32.88
CA LYS A 543 -44.76 -7.47 -31.87
C LYS A 543 -45.35 -7.27 -30.48
N ILE A 544 -46.30 -6.34 -30.31
CA ILE A 544 -46.86 -6.02 -28.99
C ILE A 544 -47.96 -7.01 -28.57
N ASP A 545 -48.08 -7.21 -27.26
CA ASP A 545 -49.06 -8.10 -26.63
C ASP A 545 -50.52 -7.70 -26.93
N ASP A 546 -51.38 -8.69 -27.17
CA ASP A 546 -52.78 -8.48 -27.56
C ASP A 546 -53.60 -7.72 -26.52
N ARG A 547 -53.27 -7.86 -25.22
CA ARG A 547 -53.90 -7.06 -24.16
C ARG A 547 -53.58 -5.58 -24.33
N ILE A 548 -52.33 -5.26 -24.66
CA ILE A 548 -51.91 -3.86 -24.85
C ILE A 548 -52.54 -3.29 -26.13
N LYS A 549 -52.67 -4.09 -27.19
CA LYS A 549 -53.43 -3.70 -28.40
C LYS A 549 -54.89 -3.40 -28.07
N SER A 550 -55.51 -4.24 -27.25
CA SER A 550 -56.88 -4.05 -26.80
C SER A 550 -57.04 -2.75 -26.00
N ASP A 551 -56.18 -2.50 -25.01
CA ASP A 551 -56.16 -1.26 -24.23
C ASP A 551 -56.04 -0.02 -25.14
N ALA A 552 -55.17 -0.08 -26.15
CA ALA A 552 -54.99 1.01 -27.10
C ALA A 552 -56.25 1.28 -27.93
N GLN A 553 -56.90 0.23 -28.44
CA GLN A 553 -58.14 0.38 -29.19
C GLN A 553 -59.28 0.98 -28.34
N ILE A 554 -59.37 0.56 -27.07
CA ILE A 554 -60.34 1.13 -26.11
C ILE A 554 -60.08 2.61 -25.91
N ILE A 555 -58.82 2.99 -25.67
CA ILE A 555 -58.43 4.39 -25.44
C ILE A 555 -58.71 5.22 -26.68
N VAL A 556 -58.38 4.76 -27.89
CA VAL A 556 -58.71 5.49 -29.12
C VAL A 556 -60.21 5.70 -29.25
N ALA A 557 -61.01 4.64 -29.05
CA ALA A 557 -62.45 4.69 -29.22
C ALA A 557 -63.13 5.66 -28.24
N ARG A 558 -62.81 5.53 -26.94
CA ARG A 558 -63.38 6.38 -25.90
C ARG A 558 -62.87 7.82 -25.97
N SER A 559 -61.58 8.01 -26.26
CA SER A 559 -60.99 9.34 -26.44
C SER A 559 -61.65 10.09 -27.58
N ALA A 560 -61.85 9.42 -28.72
CA ALA A 560 -62.46 10.04 -29.89
C ALA A 560 -63.91 10.49 -29.63
N ILE A 561 -64.68 9.74 -28.84
CA ILE A 561 -66.00 10.20 -28.38
C ILE A 561 -65.88 11.44 -27.49
N LYS A 562 -64.93 11.44 -26.54
CA LYS A 562 -64.74 12.57 -25.62
C LYS A 562 -64.24 13.83 -26.31
N THR A 563 -63.50 13.71 -27.41
CA THR A 563 -63.02 14.85 -28.22
C THR A 563 -63.97 15.22 -29.36
N ASN A 564 -65.14 14.56 -29.45
CA ASN A 564 -66.09 14.74 -30.54
C ASN A 564 -65.50 14.46 -31.94
N ASP A 565 -64.46 13.61 -32.02
CA ASP A 565 -63.91 13.11 -33.28
C ASP A 565 -64.69 11.85 -33.69
N GLU A 566 -65.88 12.08 -34.24
CA GLU A 566 -66.82 11.01 -34.54
C GLU A 566 -66.34 10.06 -35.63
N ALA A 567 -65.56 10.57 -36.61
CA ALA A 567 -64.99 9.73 -37.65
C ALA A 567 -64.00 8.72 -37.07
N LYS A 568 -63.09 9.19 -36.20
CA LYS A 568 -62.13 8.33 -35.52
C LYS A 568 -62.80 7.39 -34.52
N ALA A 569 -63.82 7.87 -33.80
CA ALA A 569 -64.59 7.05 -32.86
C ALA A 569 -65.29 5.90 -33.58
N LYS A 570 -65.94 6.17 -34.71
CA LYS A 570 -66.61 5.14 -35.52
C LYS A 570 -65.64 4.07 -36.00
N GLU A 571 -64.49 4.46 -36.55
CA GLU A 571 -63.47 3.52 -36.99
C GLU A 571 -62.94 2.68 -35.81
N ALA A 572 -62.65 3.33 -34.69
CA ALA A 572 -62.09 2.68 -33.51
C ALA A 572 -63.07 1.69 -32.86
N TYR A 573 -64.35 2.04 -32.71
CA TYR A 573 -65.36 1.12 -32.19
C TYR A 573 -65.63 -0.06 -33.15
N ALA A 574 -65.56 0.14 -34.46
CA ALA A 574 -65.66 -0.94 -35.44
C ALA A 574 -64.50 -1.95 -35.34
N LYS A 575 -63.28 -1.46 -35.05
CA LYS A 575 -62.12 -2.33 -34.75
C LYS A 575 -62.30 -3.04 -33.42
N LEU A 576 -62.70 -2.30 -32.38
CA LEU A 576 -62.90 -2.81 -31.02
C LEU A 576 -63.96 -3.92 -30.97
N GLN A 577 -65.05 -3.77 -31.72
CA GLN A 577 -66.13 -4.75 -31.81
C GLN A 577 -65.66 -6.15 -32.24
N LYS A 578 -64.58 -6.25 -33.04
CA LYS A 578 -64.03 -7.53 -33.50
C LYS A 578 -63.35 -8.33 -32.38
N ILE A 579 -62.89 -7.64 -31.33
CA ILE A 579 -62.10 -8.23 -30.24
C ILE A 579 -62.78 -8.13 -28.87
N ALA A 580 -63.78 -7.27 -28.73
CA ALA A 580 -64.45 -6.99 -27.46
C ALA A 580 -65.27 -8.17 -26.94
N LYS A 581 -65.32 -8.32 -25.62
CA LYS A 581 -66.13 -9.32 -24.91
C LYS A 581 -66.84 -8.66 -23.73
N GLY A 582 -67.93 -9.29 -23.26
CA GLY A 582 -68.68 -8.83 -22.10
C GLY A 582 -69.19 -7.39 -22.25
N GLU A 583 -69.04 -6.58 -21.20
CA GLU A 583 -69.53 -5.20 -21.15
C GLU A 583 -68.95 -4.33 -22.27
N LEU A 584 -67.68 -4.53 -22.62
CA LEU A 584 -67.01 -3.79 -23.69
C LEU A 584 -67.61 -4.07 -25.07
N ALA A 585 -68.12 -5.29 -25.29
CA ALA A 585 -68.83 -5.62 -26.52
C ALA A 585 -70.21 -4.95 -26.55
N ALA A 586 -70.90 -4.85 -25.41
CA ALA A 586 -72.14 -4.09 -25.29
C ALA A 586 -71.91 -2.59 -25.57
N GLU A 587 -70.81 -2.01 -25.06
CA GLU A 587 -70.40 -0.63 -25.38
C GLU A 587 -70.13 -0.43 -26.88
N ALA A 588 -69.34 -1.33 -27.50
CA ALA A 588 -69.02 -1.21 -28.92
C ALA A 588 -70.26 -1.34 -29.81
N LEU A 589 -71.20 -2.23 -29.45
CA LEU A 589 -72.48 -2.36 -30.13
C LEU A 589 -73.37 -1.14 -29.90
N TYR A 590 -73.36 -0.54 -28.70
CA TYR A 590 -74.07 0.70 -28.45
C TYR A 590 -73.59 1.82 -29.37
N TYR A 591 -72.27 2.01 -29.52
CA TYR A 591 -71.75 3.04 -30.43
C TYR A 591 -71.99 2.70 -31.90
N ASP A 592 -72.03 1.41 -32.28
CA ASP A 592 -72.46 0.98 -33.61
C ASP A 592 -73.93 1.38 -33.88
N ALA A 593 -74.83 1.18 -32.90
CA ALA A 593 -76.21 1.62 -32.99
C ALA A 593 -76.33 3.16 -33.02
N TYR A 594 -75.54 3.87 -32.20
CA TYR A 594 -75.47 5.33 -32.15
C TYR A 594 -75.06 5.92 -33.50
N PHE A 595 -73.97 5.43 -34.11
CA PHE A 595 -73.53 5.94 -35.41
C PHE A 595 -74.51 5.60 -36.53
N LYS A 596 -75.15 4.43 -36.51
CA LYS A 596 -76.21 4.09 -37.46
C LYS A 596 -77.43 5.00 -37.32
N ASN A 597 -77.87 5.31 -36.09
CA ASN A 597 -78.94 6.28 -35.85
C ASN A 597 -78.57 7.64 -36.43
N LYS A 598 -77.36 8.12 -36.14
CA LYS A 598 -76.86 9.41 -36.64
C LYS A 598 -76.76 9.50 -38.16
N GLU A 599 -76.50 8.37 -38.83
CA GLU A 599 -76.50 8.23 -40.29
C GLU A 599 -77.91 8.10 -40.90
N GLY A 600 -78.97 8.12 -40.09
CA GLY A 600 -80.35 7.90 -40.55
C GLY A 600 -80.67 6.43 -40.88
N LYS A 601 -79.80 5.49 -40.51
CA LYS A 601 -79.99 4.04 -40.70
C LYS A 601 -80.72 3.46 -39.50
N PHE A 602 -81.98 3.82 -39.35
CA PHE A 602 -82.78 3.50 -38.16
C PHE A 602 -83.07 2.00 -38.03
N GLU A 603 -83.46 1.30 -39.10
CA GLU A 603 -83.72 -0.14 -39.05
C GLU A 603 -82.44 -0.95 -38.78
N PRO A 604 -81.30 -0.68 -39.46
CA PRO A 604 -80.03 -1.31 -39.09
C PRO A 604 -79.60 -1.00 -37.66
N SER A 605 -79.86 0.21 -37.14
CA SER A 605 -79.58 0.56 -35.74
C SER A 605 -80.43 -0.29 -34.78
N ASN A 606 -81.73 -0.44 -35.05
CA ASN A 606 -82.63 -1.27 -34.24
C ASN A 606 -82.19 -2.74 -34.18
N VAL A 607 -81.68 -3.31 -35.27
CA VAL A 607 -81.12 -4.67 -35.27
C VAL A 607 -79.94 -4.79 -34.29
N VAL A 608 -79.08 -3.77 -34.21
CA VAL A 608 -77.96 -3.76 -33.26
C VAL A 608 -78.47 -3.65 -31.82
N VAL A 609 -79.44 -2.77 -31.56
CA VAL A 609 -80.02 -2.63 -30.21
C VAL A 609 -80.69 -3.94 -29.75
N GLN A 610 -81.42 -4.62 -30.64
CA GLN A 610 -82.01 -5.93 -30.36
C GLN A 610 -80.94 -6.98 -30.04
N LYS A 611 -79.80 -6.94 -30.75
CA LYS A 611 -78.66 -7.81 -30.45
C LYS A 611 -78.09 -7.56 -29.06
N ILE A 612 -77.98 -6.30 -28.63
CA ILE A 612 -77.54 -5.97 -27.25
C ILE A 612 -78.53 -6.54 -26.23
N ALA A 613 -79.83 -6.35 -26.45
CA ALA A 613 -80.86 -6.86 -25.56
C ALA A 613 -80.88 -8.40 -25.48
N LYS A 614 -80.59 -9.10 -26.57
CA LYS A 614 -80.58 -10.56 -26.64
C LYS A 614 -79.30 -11.17 -26.06
N ASP A 615 -78.14 -10.71 -26.55
CA ASP A 615 -76.87 -11.38 -26.32
C ASP A 615 -76.10 -10.79 -25.12
N TYR A 616 -76.49 -9.60 -24.64
CA TYR A 616 -75.78 -8.81 -23.61
C TYR A 616 -76.72 -8.28 -22.49
N SER A 617 -77.85 -8.96 -22.26
CA SER A 617 -78.90 -8.56 -21.29
C SER A 617 -78.40 -8.36 -19.84
N GLY A 618 -77.28 -8.99 -19.45
CA GLY A 618 -76.64 -8.79 -18.16
C GLY A 618 -76.00 -7.41 -17.98
N TYR A 619 -75.70 -6.67 -19.05
CA TYR A 619 -75.05 -5.36 -19.02
C TYR A 619 -76.10 -4.24 -19.12
N LYS A 620 -76.88 -4.09 -18.03
CA LYS A 620 -78.08 -3.25 -17.98
C LYS A 620 -77.86 -1.79 -18.37
N TYR A 621 -76.70 -1.20 -18.06
CA TYR A 621 -76.38 0.19 -18.39
C TYR A 621 -76.38 0.44 -19.91
N TYR A 622 -75.59 -0.34 -20.67
CA TYR A 622 -75.59 -0.22 -22.14
C TYR A 622 -76.88 -0.72 -22.78
N GLY A 623 -77.59 -1.66 -22.13
CA GLY A 623 -78.96 -2.01 -22.52
C GLY A 623 -79.90 -0.82 -22.47
N ALA A 624 -79.94 -0.11 -21.33
CA ALA A 624 -80.79 1.05 -21.13
C ALA A 624 -80.45 2.19 -22.09
N LYS A 625 -79.15 2.50 -22.27
CA LYS A 625 -78.70 3.50 -23.26
C LYS A 625 -79.12 3.13 -24.69
N SER A 626 -79.09 1.85 -25.04
CA SER A 626 -79.48 1.39 -26.37
C SER A 626 -80.99 1.49 -26.59
N LEU A 627 -81.82 1.33 -25.54
CA LEU A 627 -83.27 1.57 -25.62
C LEU A 627 -83.60 3.04 -25.89
N VAL A 628 -82.85 3.97 -25.32
CA VAL A 628 -82.98 5.40 -25.66
C VAL A 628 -82.67 5.64 -27.14
N ILE A 629 -81.63 4.99 -27.69
CA ILE A 629 -81.35 5.04 -29.15
C ILE A 629 -82.48 4.41 -29.97
N MET A 630 -83.06 3.30 -29.52
CA MET A 630 -84.20 2.66 -30.19
C MET A 630 -85.43 3.56 -30.20
N ALA A 631 -85.71 4.30 -29.13
CA ALA A 631 -86.77 5.30 -29.12
C ALA A 631 -86.52 6.41 -30.17
N LYS A 632 -85.29 6.92 -30.26
CA LYS A 632 -84.88 7.87 -31.30
C LYS A 632 -85.03 7.30 -32.71
N ASN A 633 -84.72 6.02 -32.90
CA ASN A 633 -84.93 5.32 -34.18
C ASN A 633 -86.42 5.24 -34.54
N PHE A 634 -87.29 4.85 -33.61
CA PHE A 634 -88.75 4.78 -33.86
C PHE A 634 -89.35 6.15 -34.17
N TYR A 635 -88.89 7.20 -33.48
CA TYR A 635 -89.28 8.56 -33.81
C TYR A 635 -88.82 8.96 -35.23
N GLY A 636 -87.57 8.61 -35.60
CA GLY A 636 -87.06 8.76 -36.96
C GLY A 636 -87.85 7.99 -38.03
N LEU A 637 -88.41 6.83 -37.67
CA LEU A 637 -89.32 6.02 -38.49
C LEU A 637 -90.78 6.49 -38.46
N LYS A 638 -91.05 7.63 -37.82
CA LYS A 638 -92.39 8.23 -37.67
C LYS A 638 -93.37 7.40 -36.83
N ASP A 639 -92.85 6.62 -35.89
CA ASP A 639 -93.64 5.88 -34.89
C ASP A 639 -93.46 6.53 -33.51
N SER A 640 -94.15 7.66 -33.33
CA SER A 640 -94.08 8.45 -32.10
C SER A 640 -94.65 7.69 -30.90
N PHE A 641 -95.61 6.78 -31.11
CA PHE A 641 -96.20 5.96 -30.06
C PHE A 641 -95.17 4.98 -29.46
N GLN A 642 -94.47 4.23 -30.31
CA GLN A 642 -93.41 3.33 -29.84
C GLN A 642 -92.27 4.11 -29.19
N ALA A 643 -91.92 5.27 -29.74
CA ALA A 643 -90.87 6.11 -29.17
C ALA A 643 -91.19 6.57 -27.73
N THR A 644 -92.38 7.12 -27.49
CA THR A 644 -92.78 7.57 -26.15
C THR A 644 -92.92 6.41 -25.18
N TYR A 645 -93.48 5.27 -25.61
CA TYR A 645 -93.64 4.08 -24.78
C TYR A 645 -92.29 3.54 -24.28
N ILE A 646 -91.29 3.45 -25.16
CA ILE A 646 -89.96 2.96 -24.79
C ILE A 646 -89.28 3.91 -23.79
N LEU A 647 -89.38 5.23 -24.00
CA LEU A 647 -88.76 6.21 -23.09
C LEU A 647 -89.40 6.19 -21.70
N GLU A 648 -90.73 6.13 -21.61
CA GLU A 648 -91.44 6.01 -20.34
C GLU A 648 -91.04 4.73 -19.60
N SER A 649 -90.94 3.61 -20.33
CA SER A 649 -90.46 2.35 -19.78
C SER A 649 -89.01 2.43 -19.27
N VAL A 650 -88.12 3.15 -19.97
CA VAL A 650 -86.73 3.34 -19.51
C VAL A 650 -86.69 4.12 -18.20
N ILE A 651 -87.43 5.22 -18.11
CA ILE A 651 -87.50 6.10 -16.93
C ILE A 651 -88.04 5.33 -15.72
N GLU A 652 -89.03 4.47 -15.92
CA GLU A 652 -89.63 3.69 -14.83
C GLU A 652 -88.72 2.54 -14.35
N ASN A 653 -88.04 1.85 -15.27
CA ASN A 653 -87.41 0.56 -14.97
C ASN A 653 -85.89 0.63 -14.73
N PHE A 654 -85.23 1.74 -15.04
CA PHE A 654 -83.77 1.88 -14.92
C PHE A 654 -83.37 3.04 -13.98
N LYS A 655 -84.07 3.15 -12.84
CA LYS A 655 -83.92 4.24 -11.86
C LYS A 655 -82.50 4.37 -11.30
N GLU A 656 -81.70 3.31 -11.38
CA GLU A 656 -80.31 3.29 -10.94
C GLU A 656 -79.33 4.04 -11.86
N TYR A 657 -79.70 4.36 -13.11
CA TYR A 657 -78.82 5.05 -14.07
C TYR A 657 -79.32 6.46 -14.36
N THR A 658 -78.90 7.41 -13.52
CA THR A 658 -79.41 8.79 -13.55
C THR A 658 -79.11 9.52 -14.86
N ASP A 659 -77.93 9.32 -15.45
CA ASP A 659 -77.55 9.91 -16.74
C ASP A 659 -78.44 9.40 -17.89
N VAL A 660 -78.84 8.12 -17.84
CA VAL A 660 -79.73 7.51 -18.84
C VAL A 660 -81.16 8.04 -18.69
N ILE A 661 -81.64 8.22 -17.47
CA ILE A 661 -82.97 8.79 -17.19
C ILE A 661 -83.04 10.25 -17.64
N GLU A 662 -82.00 11.03 -17.35
CA GLU A 662 -81.91 12.42 -17.79
C GLU A 662 -81.96 12.52 -19.32
N GLU A 663 -81.22 11.65 -20.03
CA GLU A 663 -81.29 11.59 -21.49
C GLU A 663 -82.67 11.15 -21.98
N ALA A 664 -83.27 10.14 -21.36
CA ALA A 664 -84.59 9.61 -21.75
C ALA A 664 -85.72 10.63 -21.51
N GLN A 665 -85.71 11.32 -20.37
CA GLN A 665 -86.68 12.37 -20.03
C GLN A 665 -86.57 13.54 -20.99
N LYS A 666 -85.34 13.97 -21.29
CA LYS A 666 -85.10 15.05 -22.25
C LYS A 666 -85.64 14.69 -23.64
N GLU A 667 -85.42 13.47 -24.09
CA GLU A 667 -85.94 13.00 -25.38
C GLU A 667 -87.47 12.87 -25.36
N LEU A 668 -88.05 12.41 -24.25
CA LEU A 668 -89.50 12.26 -24.10
C LEU A 668 -90.22 13.61 -24.13
N ASP A 669 -89.69 14.60 -23.42
CA ASP A 669 -90.22 15.96 -23.40
C ASP A 669 -90.10 16.62 -24.78
N PHE A 670 -88.99 16.37 -25.48
CA PHE A 670 -88.81 16.81 -26.86
C PHE A 670 -89.88 16.23 -27.79
N ILE A 671 -90.08 14.90 -27.77
CA ILE A 671 -91.08 14.23 -28.62
C ILE A 671 -92.49 14.69 -28.28
N LYS A 672 -92.88 14.74 -27.00
CA LYS A 672 -94.21 15.22 -26.58
C LYS A 672 -94.45 16.67 -26.99
N GLY A 673 -93.43 17.52 -26.89
CA GLY A 673 -93.49 18.91 -27.34
C GLY A 673 -93.71 19.02 -28.85
N GLU A 674 -92.97 18.26 -29.66
CA GLU A 674 -93.10 18.28 -31.12
C GLU A 674 -94.43 17.66 -31.61
N GLU A 675 -94.91 16.61 -30.96
CA GLU A 675 -96.21 16.00 -31.27
C GLU A 675 -97.38 16.88 -30.81
N ALA A 676 -97.26 17.60 -29.68
CA ALA A 676 -98.24 18.61 -29.29
C ALA A 676 -98.31 19.76 -30.29
N LYS A 677 -97.19 20.18 -30.89
CA LYS A 677 -97.18 21.16 -32.00
C LYS A 677 -97.83 20.61 -33.27
N ARG A 678 -97.56 19.35 -33.65
CA ARG A 678 -98.20 18.69 -34.79
C ARG A 678 -99.70 18.53 -34.59
N ASN A 679 -100.13 18.16 -33.39
CA ASN A 679 -101.55 18.02 -33.05
C ASN A 679 -102.25 19.38 -32.87
N SER A 680 -101.55 20.42 -32.40
CA SER A 680 -102.09 21.79 -32.35
C SER A 680 -102.10 22.49 -33.70
N SER A 681 -101.23 22.13 -34.64
CA SER A 681 -101.36 22.58 -36.04
C SER A 681 -102.58 22.00 -36.77
N ILE A 682 -103.22 20.96 -36.21
CA ILE A 682 -104.55 20.47 -36.63
C ILE A 682 -105.68 21.32 -36.01
N THR A 683 -105.36 22.10 -34.98
CA THR A 683 -106.34 22.79 -34.14
C THR A 683 -106.11 24.30 -33.99
N ASN A 684 -105.27 24.92 -34.82
CA ASN A 684 -105.19 26.37 -34.96
C ASN A 684 -106.20 26.91 -35.99
#